data_AF-A0A1K1PXS2-F1
#
_entry.id   AF-A0A1K1PXS2-F1
#
_cell.length_a   1.000
_cell.length_b   1.000
_cell.length_c   1.000
_cell.angle_alpha   90.00
_cell.angle_beta   90.00
_cell.angle_gamma   90.00
#
_symmetry.space_group_name_H-M   'P 1'
#
loop_
_entity.id
_entity.type
_entity.pdbx_description
1 polymer ?
#
loop_
_entity_poly.entity_id
_entity_poly.type
_entity_poly.pdbx_seq_one_letter_code
_entity_poly.pdbx_strand_id
1 'polypeptide(L)'
;MAYPADIDRFQDKLNKRKDGGIYIVEEELPTTEGVYEGLLAHDHIVNSSIQVYTGSKFTGEPVVNFVVSVPAETPWRRTLRAFSTAPVIYVTYETPGDTVEADDVNRLQRGVTATQVEVDRYKASNDQRVRSAEDRLTAAESAKANKTYVDTQLLTKADKATTYTKTETDQRIQSVIGAAPAALDTLQELGAALNNDPNFAATVTTQLSTKVDKAAGKQLSTEDYTTAEKTKLAGIAAGANAYVHPSTHPPSIIVQDASNRFVTDAEKAAWTAKASTAVATSGGNGLMSAADKVKLDGVASGANAYVHPSGDGNQHVPATGTGSGGKVLKAGTTAGSAAWGVVDWSEVTGKPSVYAPAAHTHPADEVTESAAKRFVTDAEKAAWTAKASTAVATSGGNGLMSAADKVKLDGVASGANAYVHPSGDGNQHVPATGTVSGGKVLKAGTTAGSAAWGVVDWSEVTGKPSTYAPAAHTHSADEVTESAAKRFVTDAEKAAWTAKASTAVATSGGNGLMSAADKVKLDGITSGANSYVHPTGDGNQHVPATGTVSGGKVLKAGTTAGSVAWGVVDWSEVSGKPSAFAAAAHDHARLQRTDDRVIKPTGTPKGFLGLYFTSLGGLNAATGDNQYQDMIVLNTFTDTSGGKVNALAFHKTSMKILHFQAAQGDTVWGTPKELAYMPDVMSKGPLTWNQLKGV
;
A
#
# COMPACT_ATOMS: atom_id res chain seq x y z
N MET A 1 18.92 39.98 33.16
CA MET A 1 18.09 40.64 34.18
C MET A 1 16.64 40.42 33.78
N ALA A 2 15.87 39.70 34.59
CA ALA A 2 14.44 39.53 34.37
C ALA A 2 13.72 40.78 34.90
N TYR A 3 13.06 41.52 34.01
CA TYR A 3 12.07 42.54 34.36
C TYR A 3 10.68 41.85 34.40
N PRO A 4 9.79 42.20 35.35
CA PRO A 4 9.36 41.30 36.41
C PRO A 4 8.11 40.51 36.06
N ALA A 5 7.82 39.51 36.90
CA ALA A 5 6.58 38.74 36.90
C ALA A 5 5.32 39.56 37.24
N ASP A 6 5.51 40.82 37.67
CA ASP A 6 4.44 41.73 38.06
C ASP A 6 4.24 42.80 37.00
N ILE A 7 3.02 42.86 36.46
CA ILE A 7 2.56 43.93 35.56
C ILE A 7 2.64 45.25 36.35
N ASP A 8 3.22 46.30 35.76
CA ASP A 8 3.18 47.66 36.32
C ASP A 8 1.71 48.08 36.51
N ARG A 9 1.23 48.07 37.76
CA ARG A 9 -0.13 48.49 38.14
C ARG A 9 -0.08 49.91 38.67
N PHE A 10 -0.84 50.80 38.05
CA PHE A 10 -1.08 52.15 38.54
C PHE A 10 -2.37 52.18 39.34
N GLN A 11 -2.43 52.99 40.40
CA GLN A 11 -3.69 53.27 41.07
C GLN A 11 -4.57 54.12 40.15
N ASP A 12 -5.85 53.78 40.07
CA ASP A 12 -6.81 54.55 39.29
C ASP A 12 -6.98 55.93 39.89
N LYS A 13 -6.84 56.98 39.06
CA LYS A 13 -7.07 58.37 39.47
C LYS A 13 -8.47 58.82 39.06
N LEU A 14 -9.22 59.41 39.99
CA LEU A 14 -10.57 59.92 39.75
C LEU A 14 -10.53 61.36 39.24
N ASN A 15 -11.09 61.61 38.06
CA ASN A 15 -11.21 62.97 37.53
C ASN A 15 -12.26 63.76 38.32
N LYS A 16 -12.06 65.08 38.46
CA LYS A 16 -13.12 65.96 38.97
C LYS A 16 -14.32 65.96 38.01
N ARG A 17 -15.52 65.68 38.52
CA ARG A 17 -16.73 65.67 37.68
C ARG A 17 -17.12 67.08 37.26
N LYS A 18 -17.46 67.25 35.98
CA LYS A 18 -17.79 68.57 35.39
C LYS A 18 -19.11 69.15 35.92
N ASP A 19 -19.98 68.30 36.44
CA ASP A 19 -21.25 68.65 37.08
C ASP A 19 -21.12 68.97 38.58
N GLY A 20 -19.90 68.89 39.13
CA GLY A 20 -19.65 69.04 40.57
C GLY A 20 -20.04 67.83 41.40
N GLY A 21 -20.37 66.69 40.78
CA GLY A 21 -20.72 65.46 41.48
C GLY A 21 -19.54 64.87 42.28
N ILE A 22 -19.87 64.19 43.37
CA ILE A 22 -18.94 63.56 44.31
C ILE A 22 -18.88 62.05 44.03
N TYR A 23 -17.71 61.45 44.19
CA TYR A 23 -17.52 60.00 44.20
C TYR A 23 -17.69 59.47 45.61
N ILE A 24 -18.38 58.34 45.75
CA ILE A 24 -18.39 57.53 46.96
C ILE A 24 -17.50 56.33 46.65
N VAL A 25 -16.42 56.18 47.40
CA VAL A 25 -15.44 55.11 47.22
C VAL A 25 -15.40 54.25 48.47
N GLU A 26 -15.31 52.95 48.27
CA GLU A 26 -15.03 51.97 49.33
C GLU A 26 -13.66 51.34 49.05
N GLU A 27 -12.77 51.40 50.03
CA GLU A 27 -11.45 50.77 49.99
C GLU A 27 -11.42 49.55 50.91
N GLU A 28 -10.90 48.44 50.37
CA GLU A 28 -10.57 47.25 51.15
C GLU A 28 -9.12 47.37 51.65
N LEU A 29 -8.93 47.50 52.96
CA LEU A 29 -7.63 47.75 53.57
C LEU A 29 -7.26 46.61 54.53
N PRO A 30 -6.18 45.85 54.27
CA PRO A 30 -5.75 44.79 55.17
C PRO A 30 -5.14 45.36 56.45
N THR A 31 -5.48 44.80 57.59
CA THR A 31 -4.83 45.15 58.87
C THR A 31 -3.66 44.21 59.14
N THR A 32 -2.62 44.71 59.80
CA THR A 32 -1.50 43.91 60.29
C THR A 32 -1.41 44.10 61.79
N GLU A 33 -1.41 43.00 62.55
CA GLU A 33 -1.37 43.03 64.03
C GLU A 33 -2.49 43.88 64.66
N GLY A 34 -3.67 43.91 64.02
CA GLY A 34 -4.84 44.63 64.52
C GLY A 34 -4.86 46.14 64.24
N VAL A 35 -3.94 46.62 63.38
CA VAL A 35 -3.85 48.03 62.99
C VAL A 35 -3.73 48.15 61.48
N TYR A 36 -4.43 49.11 60.90
CA TYR A 36 -4.12 49.66 59.58
C TYR A 36 -3.53 51.05 59.77
N GLU A 37 -2.42 51.35 59.10
CA GLU A 37 -1.83 52.70 59.04
C GLU A 37 -1.30 52.95 57.62
N GLY A 38 -1.93 53.88 56.90
CA GLY A 38 -1.60 54.13 55.51
C GLY A 38 -2.36 55.31 54.91
N LEU A 39 -1.93 55.72 53.72
CA LEU A 39 -2.64 56.70 52.91
C LEU A 39 -3.87 56.05 52.28
N LEU A 40 -5.01 56.73 52.30
CA LEU A 40 -6.13 56.38 51.44
C LEU A 40 -5.73 56.65 49.97
N ALA A 41 -6.28 55.87 49.04
CA ALA A 41 -5.85 55.88 47.64
C ALA A 41 -6.26 57.15 46.88
N HIS A 42 -7.29 57.85 47.35
CA HIS A 42 -7.81 59.06 46.71
C HIS A 42 -7.55 60.34 47.51
N ASP A 43 -7.62 61.48 46.83
CA ASP A 43 -7.37 62.81 47.38
C ASP A 43 -8.67 63.58 47.64
N HIS A 44 -8.56 64.76 48.24
CA HIS A 44 -9.67 65.67 48.57
C HIS A 44 -10.81 65.00 49.35
N ILE A 45 -10.50 63.94 50.08
CA ILE A 45 -11.49 63.18 50.86
C ILE A 45 -12.10 64.09 51.94
N VAL A 46 -13.43 64.07 52.02
CA VAL A 46 -14.20 64.82 53.02
C VAL A 46 -14.14 64.08 54.35
N ASN A 47 -13.43 64.61 55.35
CA ASN A 47 -13.17 63.91 56.62
C ASN A 47 -14.45 63.44 57.33
N SER A 48 -15.53 64.23 57.29
CA SER A 48 -16.79 63.89 57.94
C SER A 48 -17.56 62.74 57.26
N SER A 49 -17.16 62.37 56.03
CA SER A 49 -17.76 61.27 55.27
C SER A 49 -17.10 59.91 55.52
N ILE A 50 -15.94 59.89 56.19
CA ILE A 50 -15.16 58.67 56.37
C ILE A 50 -15.89 57.75 57.36
N GLN A 51 -16.21 56.55 56.90
CA GLN A 51 -16.85 55.51 57.69
C GLN A 51 -16.07 54.21 57.54
N VAL A 52 -15.77 53.54 58.65
CA VAL A 52 -14.96 52.33 58.68
C VAL A 52 -15.77 51.18 59.26
N TYR A 53 -15.85 50.06 58.52
CA TYR A 53 -16.59 48.86 58.91
C TYR A 53 -15.73 47.61 58.74
N THR A 54 -16.03 46.55 59.48
CA THR A 54 -15.35 45.25 59.31
C THR A 54 -15.87 44.44 58.12
N GLY A 55 -16.91 44.92 57.42
CA GLY A 55 -17.49 44.31 56.22
C GLY A 55 -17.84 45.34 55.15
N SER A 56 -17.84 44.90 53.89
CA SER A 56 -18.14 45.73 52.72
C SER A 56 -19.56 46.29 52.76
N LYS A 57 -19.79 47.46 52.16
CA LYS A 57 -21.07 48.17 52.03
C LYS A 57 -21.75 48.43 53.37
N PHE A 58 -20.98 48.89 54.34
CA PHE A 58 -21.46 49.20 55.69
C PHE A 58 -22.04 47.98 56.44
N THR A 59 -21.52 46.79 56.15
CA THR A 59 -21.88 45.56 56.88
C THR A 59 -20.85 45.24 57.96
N GLY A 60 -21.20 44.38 58.92
CA GLY A 60 -20.32 44.07 60.05
C GLY A 60 -20.32 45.16 61.12
N GLU A 61 -19.28 45.18 61.96
CA GLU A 61 -19.18 46.09 63.09
C GLU A 61 -18.54 47.43 62.68
N PRO A 62 -19.06 48.57 63.15
CA PRO A 62 -18.45 49.87 62.91
C PRO A 62 -17.16 50.02 63.72
N VAL A 63 -16.06 50.35 63.04
CA VAL A 63 -14.78 50.65 63.68
C VAL A 63 -14.76 52.13 64.02
N VAL A 64 -15.00 52.45 65.29
CA VAL A 64 -15.05 53.85 65.77
C VAL A 64 -13.69 54.38 66.26
N ASN A 65 -12.74 53.48 66.51
CA ASN A 65 -11.40 53.85 66.97
C ASN A 65 -10.47 54.01 65.78
N PHE A 66 -10.54 55.17 65.13
CA PHE A 66 -9.63 55.55 64.06
C PHE A 66 -9.26 57.03 64.14
N VAL A 67 -8.11 57.37 63.57
CA VAL A 67 -7.59 58.72 63.48
C VAL A 67 -7.32 59.02 62.01
N VAL A 68 -7.81 60.17 61.54
CA VAL A 68 -7.53 60.70 60.21
C VAL A 68 -6.56 61.86 60.35
N SER A 69 -5.44 61.78 59.63
CA SER A 69 -4.40 62.81 59.64
C SER A 69 -4.26 63.48 58.28
N VAL A 70 -3.87 64.76 58.30
CA VAL A 70 -3.59 65.57 57.12
C VAL A 70 -2.08 65.73 56.99
N PRO A 71 -1.44 65.15 55.96
CA PRO A 71 -0.02 65.37 55.72
C PRO A 71 0.26 66.84 55.38
N ALA A 72 1.33 67.41 55.95
CA ALA A 72 1.66 68.83 55.77
C ALA A 72 2.08 69.17 54.33
N GLU A 73 2.85 68.29 53.68
CA GLU A 73 3.39 68.49 52.32
C GLU A 73 2.36 68.14 51.22
N THR A 74 1.35 67.34 51.54
CA THR A 74 0.28 66.92 50.62
C THR A 74 -1.10 67.07 51.28
N PRO A 75 -1.56 68.32 51.53
CA PRO A 75 -2.75 68.59 52.35
C PRO A 75 -4.07 68.08 51.78
N TRP A 76 -4.09 67.76 50.48
CA TRP A 76 -5.21 67.11 49.80
C TRP A 76 -5.31 65.60 50.09
N ARG A 77 -4.30 64.96 50.69
CA ARG A 77 -4.32 63.52 51.00
C ARG A 77 -4.79 63.24 52.42
N ARG A 78 -5.23 62.00 52.69
CA ARG A 78 -5.60 61.56 54.04
C ARG A 78 -4.85 60.29 54.42
N THR A 79 -4.27 60.29 55.61
CA THR A 79 -3.71 59.10 56.25
C THR A 79 -4.72 58.60 57.26
N LEU A 80 -5.08 57.32 57.17
CA LEU A 80 -5.96 56.66 58.13
C LEU A 80 -5.11 55.76 59.03
N ARG A 81 -5.34 55.87 60.33
CA ARG A 81 -4.89 54.90 61.31
C ARG A 81 -6.10 54.32 62.04
N ALA A 82 -6.42 53.07 61.79
CA ALA A 82 -7.59 52.40 62.35
C ALA A 82 -7.18 51.17 63.17
N PHE A 83 -7.85 50.96 64.31
CA PHE A 83 -7.60 49.84 65.22
C PHE A 83 -8.77 48.86 65.15
N SER A 84 -8.53 47.64 64.65
CA SER A 84 -9.56 46.62 64.48
C SER A 84 -8.96 45.22 64.60
N THR A 85 -9.66 44.31 65.26
CA THR A 85 -9.27 42.89 65.33
C THR A 85 -9.62 42.11 64.06
N ALA A 86 -10.35 42.73 63.12
CA ALA A 86 -10.65 42.12 61.82
C ALA A 86 -9.42 42.18 60.90
N PRO A 87 -9.16 41.13 60.09
CA PRO A 87 -7.99 41.07 59.20
C PRO A 87 -8.08 42.08 58.03
N VAL A 88 -9.27 42.57 57.74
CA VAL A 88 -9.56 43.55 56.69
C VAL A 88 -10.60 44.53 57.22
N ILE A 89 -10.45 45.80 56.86
CA ILE A 89 -11.45 46.84 57.09
C ILE A 89 -11.88 47.44 55.75
N TYR A 90 -13.13 47.87 55.69
CA TYR A 90 -13.72 48.55 54.55
C TYR A 90 -13.94 50.02 54.91
N VAL A 91 -13.28 50.91 54.18
CA VAL A 91 -13.33 52.35 54.44
C VAL A 91 -14.10 53.01 53.31
N THR A 92 -15.25 53.58 53.64
CA THR A 92 -16.08 54.31 52.69
C THR A 92 -15.99 55.81 52.93
N TYR A 93 -15.84 56.58 51.86
CA TYR A 93 -15.72 58.03 51.94
C TYR A 93 -16.15 58.73 50.65
N GLU A 94 -16.33 60.04 50.76
CA GLU A 94 -16.65 60.94 49.66
C GLU A 94 -15.41 61.71 49.19
N THR A 95 -15.19 61.76 47.88
CA THR A 95 -14.15 62.56 47.23
C THR A 95 -14.66 63.24 45.96
N PRO A 96 -14.33 64.52 45.71
CA PRO A 96 -14.63 65.18 44.43
C PRO A 96 -13.70 64.74 43.29
N GLY A 97 -12.65 63.95 43.58
CA GLY A 97 -11.63 63.49 42.63
C GLY A 97 -10.20 63.84 43.06
N ASP A 98 -9.24 63.26 42.35
CA ASP A 98 -7.82 63.27 42.70
C ASP A 98 -7.05 64.46 42.13
N THR A 99 -5.87 64.71 42.70
CA THR A 99 -4.86 65.61 42.14
C THR A 99 -3.74 64.77 41.53
N VAL A 100 -3.27 65.17 40.35
CA VAL A 100 -2.10 64.53 39.73
C VAL A 100 -0.85 65.24 40.22
N GLU A 101 0.08 64.50 40.82
CA GLU A 101 1.32 65.05 41.37
C GLU A 101 2.54 64.66 40.51
N ALA A 102 3.67 65.33 40.77
CA ALA A 102 4.94 64.99 40.12
C ALA A 102 5.33 63.51 40.35
N ASP A 103 4.99 62.95 41.52
CA ASP A 103 5.25 61.55 41.84
C ASP A 103 4.44 60.58 40.97
N ASP A 104 3.18 60.89 40.65
CA ASP A 104 2.36 60.10 39.74
C ASP A 104 2.95 60.10 38.34
N VAL A 105 3.35 61.28 37.85
CA VAL A 105 3.98 61.45 36.53
C VAL A 105 5.31 60.71 36.47
N ASN A 106 6.13 60.81 37.52
CA ASN A 106 7.39 60.08 37.63
C ASN A 106 7.20 58.56 37.66
N ARG A 107 6.13 58.07 38.31
CA ARG A 107 5.75 56.64 38.28
C ARG A 107 5.40 56.20 36.86
N LEU A 108 4.57 56.97 36.15
CA LEU A 108 4.23 56.71 34.76
C LEU A 108 5.47 56.70 33.87
N GLN A 109 6.35 57.70 34.01
CA GLN A 109 7.58 57.80 33.23
C GLN A 109 8.50 56.60 33.44
N ARG A 110 8.63 56.11 34.68
CA ARG A 110 9.40 54.89 34.98
C ARG A 110 8.78 53.66 34.32
N GLY A 111 7.47 53.46 34.42
CA GLY A 111 6.79 52.32 33.79
C GLY A 111 6.88 52.33 32.26
N VAL A 112 6.72 53.49 31.63
CA VAL A 112 6.91 53.65 30.18
C VAL A 112 8.36 53.36 29.77
N THR A 113 9.33 53.89 30.51
CA THR A 113 10.76 53.64 30.24
C THR A 113 11.09 52.16 30.37
N ALA A 114 10.57 51.49 31.40
CA ALA A 114 10.81 50.07 31.61
C ALA A 114 10.15 49.20 30.52
N THR A 115 8.93 49.55 30.11
CA THR A 115 8.26 48.91 28.96
C THR A 115 9.06 49.08 27.68
N GLN A 116 9.61 50.27 27.43
CA GLN A 116 10.44 50.54 26.25
C GLN A 116 11.71 49.68 26.26
N VAL A 117 12.43 49.63 27.39
CA VAL A 117 13.62 48.79 27.56
C VAL A 117 13.31 47.32 27.28
N GLU A 118 12.15 46.85 27.71
CA GLU A 118 11.70 45.48 27.51
C GLU A 118 11.38 45.17 26.04
N VAL A 119 10.68 46.08 25.36
CA VAL A 119 10.44 45.99 23.92
C VAL A 119 11.75 45.93 23.15
N ASP A 120 12.73 46.75 23.51
CA ASP A 120 14.03 46.76 22.84
C ASP A 120 14.83 45.48 23.11
N ARG A 121 14.72 44.91 24.32
CA ARG A 121 15.27 43.58 24.64
C ARG A 121 14.63 42.48 23.79
N TYR A 122 13.31 42.49 23.62
CA TYR A 122 12.61 41.53 22.76
C TYR A 122 13.02 41.67 21.30
N LYS A 123 13.11 42.90 20.78
CA LYS A 123 13.60 43.17 19.42
C LYS A 123 15.01 42.62 19.23
N ALA A 124 15.94 42.94 20.12
CA ALA A 124 17.32 42.44 20.04
C ALA A 124 17.39 40.90 20.07
N SER A 125 16.58 40.26 20.93
CA SER A 125 16.49 38.78 20.95
C SER A 125 15.90 38.22 19.65
N ASN A 126 14.93 38.90 19.06
CA ASN A 126 14.33 38.46 17.80
C ASN A 126 15.30 38.63 16.63
N ASP A 127 16.02 39.75 16.57
CA ASP A 127 17.06 40.01 15.56
C ASP A 127 18.16 38.95 15.62
N GLN A 128 18.57 38.54 16.83
CA GLN A 128 19.52 37.42 17.01
C GLN A 128 18.98 36.09 16.45
N ARG A 129 17.69 35.80 16.68
CA ARG A 129 17.04 34.59 16.14
C ARG A 129 16.96 34.63 14.62
N VAL A 130 16.65 35.80 14.04
CA VAL A 130 16.59 36.01 12.58
C VAL A 130 17.96 35.80 11.96
N ARG A 131 19.01 36.45 12.48
CA ARG A 131 20.40 36.26 12.01
C ARG A 131 20.84 34.81 12.08
N SER A 132 20.56 34.13 13.19
CA SER A 132 20.87 32.71 13.34
C SER A 132 20.14 31.83 12.30
N ALA A 133 18.92 32.22 11.90
CA ALA A 133 18.19 31.54 10.85
C ALA A 133 18.76 31.81 9.45
N GLU A 134 19.17 33.06 9.19
CA GLU A 134 19.87 33.45 7.95
C GLU A 134 21.18 32.68 7.78
N ASP A 135 22.01 32.61 8.83
CA ASP A 135 23.27 31.86 8.81
C ASP A 135 23.05 30.37 8.51
N ARG A 136 22.02 29.77 9.13
CA ARG A 136 21.62 28.38 8.87
C ARG A 136 21.14 28.16 7.45
N LEU A 137 20.41 29.12 6.88
CA LEU A 137 19.94 29.07 5.50
C LEU A 137 21.13 29.13 4.53
N THR A 138 22.05 30.08 4.71
CA THR A 138 23.26 30.20 3.89
C THR A 138 24.12 28.94 3.97
N ALA A 139 24.28 28.35 5.17
CA ALA A 139 25.00 27.09 5.34
C ALA A 139 24.32 25.93 4.59
N ALA A 140 22.98 25.84 4.65
CA ALA A 140 22.22 24.82 3.93
C ALA A 140 22.29 24.99 2.40
N GLU A 141 22.22 26.23 1.91
CA GLU A 141 22.39 26.55 0.49
C GLU A 141 23.79 26.21 -0.01
N SER A 142 24.82 26.52 0.78
CA SER A 142 26.21 26.17 0.48
C SER A 142 26.42 24.64 0.48
N ALA A 143 25.81 23.93 1.43
CA ALA A 143 25.84 22.46 1.47
C ALA A 143 25.12 21.84 0.25
N LYS A 144 24.00 22.42 -0.17
CA LYS A 144 23.30 22.02 -1.41
C LYS A 144 24.14 22.28 -2.65
N ALA A 145 24.84 23.42 -2.74
CA ALA A 145 25.77 23.71 -3.82
C ALA A 145 26.91 22.69 -3.87
N ASN A 146 27.44 22.27 -2.71
CA ASN A 146 28.40 21.18 -2.61
C ASN A 146 27.80 19.83 -3.02
N LYS A 147 26.54 19.54 -2.69
CA LYS A 147 25.85 18.34 -3.21
C LYS A 147 25.69 18.38 -4.73
N THR A 148 25.29 19.51 -5.31
CA THR A 148 25.24 19.68 -6.77
C THR A 148 26.60 19.49 -7.41
N TYR A 149 27.66 20.00 -6.79
CA TYR A 149 29.04 19.77 -7.23
C TYR A 149 29.41 18.29 -7.12
N VAL A 150 29.12 17.63 -6.00
CA VAL A 150 29.36 16.18 -5.82
C VAL A 150 28.55 15.35 -6.81
N ASP A 151 27.28 15.67 -7.05
CA ASP A 151 26.42 14.99 -8.03
C ASP A 151 26.97 15.22 -9.46
N THR A 152 27.48 16.42 -9.77
CA THR A 152 28.14 16.73 -11.05
C THR A 152 29.45 15.97 -11.20
N GLN A 153 30.28 15.93 -10.15
CA GLN A 153 31.55 15.19 -10.14
C GLN A 153 31.33 13.68 -10.17
N LEU A 154 30.28 13.15 -9.52
CA LEU A 154 29.86 11.75 -9.62
C LEU A 154 29.37 11.43 -11.05
N LEU A 155 28.65 12.35 -11.69
CA LEU A 155 28.32 12.25 -13.12
C LEU A 155 29.57 12.19 -14.01
N THR A 156 30.65 12.87 -13.63
CA THR A 156 31.94 12.77 -14.35
C THR A 156 32.76 11.53 -13.99
N LYS A 157 32.60 10.98 -12.78
CA LYS A 157 33.21 9.70 -12.34
C LYS A 157 32.51 8.47 -12.89
N ALA A 158 31.26 8.60 -13.34
CA ALA A 158 30.70 7.72 -14.36
C ALA A 158 31.41 8.01 -15.69
N ASP A 159 32.70 7.68 -15.72
CA ASP A 159 33.58 7.94 -16.83
C ASP A 159 33.12 7.08 -18.02
N LYS A 160 32.47 7.71 -19.01
CA LYS A 160 32.05 7.06 -20.25
C LYS A 160 33.22 6.44 -21.02
N ALA A 161 34.47 6.85 -20.73
CA ALA A 161 35.64 6.25 -21.35
C ALA A 161 35.98 4.86 -20.74
N THR A 162 35.52 4.56 -19.52
CA THR A 162 35.83 3.31 -18.81
C THR A 162 34.60 2.48 -18.41
N THR A 163 33.39 3.05 -18.45
CA THR A 163 32.13 2.36 -18.14
C THR A 163 31.22 2.30 -19.37
N TYR A 164 30.99 1.10 -19.92
CA TYR A 164 30.08 0.91 -21.04
C TYR A 164 28.64 1.19 -20.62
N THR A 165 27.94 2.02 -21.40
CA THR A 165 26.48 2.14 -21.27
C THR A 165 25.80 0.82 -21.63
N LYS A 166 24.53 0.64 -21.23
CA LYS A 166 23.74 -0.53 -21.63
C LYS A 166 23.72 -0.70 -23.15
N THR A 167 23.54 0.41 -23.88
CA THR A 167 23.55 0.42 -25.35
C THR A 167 24.90 0.02 -25.93
N GLU A 168 26.02 0.53 -25.40
CA GLU A 168 27.36 0.14 -25.89
C GLU A 168 27.70 -1.30 -25.52
N THR A 169 27.24 -1.79 -24.36
CA THR A 169 27.39 -3.18 -23.93
C THR A 169 26.61 -4.10 -24.87
N ASP A 170 25.35 -3.76 -25.14
CA ASP A 170 24.48 -4.50 -26.05
C ASP A 170 25.06 -4.47 -27.47
N GLN A 171 25.57 -3.32 -27.95
CA GLN A 171 26.26 -3.20 -29.24
C GLN A 171 27.54 -4.02 -29.32
N ARG A 172 28.33 -4.09 -28.23
CA ARG A 172 29.54 -4.92 -28.17
C ARG A 172 29.22 -6.40 -28.12
N ILE A 173 28.18 -6.80 -27.40
CA ILE A 173 27.66 -8.18 -27.43
C ILE A 173 27.20 -8.51 -28.85
N GLN A 174 26.43 -7.63 -29.50
CA GLN A 174 26.02 -7.75 -30.89
C GLN A 174 27.21 -7.80 -31.85
N SER A 175 28.27 -7.05 -31.58
CA SER A 175 29.51 -7.10 -32.37
C SER A 175 30.28 -8.40 -32.12
N VAL A 176 30.26 -8.97 -30.92
CA VAL A 176 30.93 -10.25 -30.64
C VAL A 176 30.16 -11.42 -31.25
N ILE A 177 28.83 -11.38 -31.23
CA ILE A 177 27.98 -12.43 -31.82
C ILE A 177 27.78 -12.28 -33.34
N GLY A 178 27.96 -11.07 -33.91
CA GLY A 178 27.72 -10.77 -35.32
C GLY A 178 28.91 -10.21 -36.10
N ALA A 179 30.08 -10.03 -35.48
CA ALA A 179 31.33 -9.63 -36.17
C ALA A 179 32.42 -10.71 -36.15
N ALA A 180 32.06 -11.96 -35.81
CA ALA A 180 32.90 -13.08 -36.21
C ALA A 180 33.06 -13.01 -37.74
N PRO A 181 34.29 -13.16 -38.29
CA PRO A 181 34.50 -13.17 -39.74
C PRO A 181 33.48 -14.12 -40.39
N ALA A 182 33.01 -13.85 -41.61
CA ALA A 182 31.96 -14.63 -42.30
C ALA A 182 32.30 -16.13 -42.54
N ALA A 183 33.42 -16.63 -42.02
CA ALA A 183 33.82 -18.04 -41.97
C ALA A 183 33.74 -18.64 -40.54
N LEU A 184 33.36 -17.84 -39.53
CA LEU A 184 33.36 -18.15 -38.10
C LEU A 184 32.08 -17.66 -37.40
N ASP A 185 31.10 -17.10 -38.12
CA ASP A 185 29.78 -16.70 -37.59
C ASP A 185 28.89 -17.93 -37.39
N THR A 186 29.43 -18.88 -36.64
CA THR A 186 28.88 -20.22 -36.49
C THR A 186 27.50 -20.23 -35.85
N LEU A 187 27.17 -19.27 -34.97
CA LEU A 187 25.85 -19.25 -34.34
C LEU A 187 24.77 -18.65 -35.24
N GLN A 188 25.07 -17.60 -36.02
CA GLN A 188 24.15 -17.07 -37.02
C GLN A 188 24.01 -18.05 -38.19
N GLU A 189 25.11 -18.67 -38.64
CA GLU A 189 25.12 -19.68 -39.70
C GLU A 189 24.38 -20.94 -39.27
N LEU A 190 24.58 -21.43 -38.04
CA LEU A 190 23.79 -22.55 -37.48
C LEU A 190 22.32 -22.14 -37.33
N GLY A 191 22.03 -20.94 -36.84
CA GLY A 191 20.66 -20.41 -36.75
C GLY A 191 19.97 -20.40 -38.11
N ALA A 192 20.62 -19.80 -39.12
CA ALA A 192 20.11 -19.74 -40.48
C ALA A 192 20.03 -21.13 -41.16
N ALA A 193 21.01 -22.01 -40.95
CA ALA A 193 21.01 -23.38 -41.46
C ALA A 193 19.89 -24.24 -40.83
N LEU A 194 19.49 -23.92 -39.60
CA LEU A 194 18.34 -24.49 -38.91
C LEU A 194 17.05 -23.68 -39.15
N ASN A 195 17.05 -22.77 -40.12
CA ASN A 195 15.94 -21.90 -40.50
C ASN A 195 15.36 -21.05 -39.34
N ASN A 196 16.18 -20.76 -38.33
CA ASN A 196 15.82 -20.10 -37.08
C ASN A 196 14.58 -20.74 -36.41
N ASP A 197 14.41 -22.05 -36.52
CA ASP A 197 13.24 -22.77 -36.02
C ASP A 197 13.32 -22.98 -34.49
N PRO A 198 12.47 -22.30 -33.68
CA PRO A 198 12.46 -22.45 -32.21
C PRO A 198 12.05 -23.86 -31.76
N ASN A 199 11.40 -24.62 -32.65
CA ASN A 199 10.89 -25.96 -32.41
C ASN A 199 11.58 -26.98 -33.31
N PHE A 200 12.84 -26.74 -33.71
CA PHE A 200 13.60 -27.60 -34.62
C PHE A 200 13.45 -29.09 -34.33
N ALA A 201 13.53 -29.50 -33.06
CA ALA A 201 13.34 -30.89 -32.65
C ALA A 201 11.93 -31.43 -33.00
N ALA A 202 10.88 -30.65 -32.77
CA ALA A 202 9.51 -31.04 -33.11
C ALA A 202 9.28 -31.05 -34.63
N THR A 203 9.85 -30.10 -35.36
CA THR A 203 9.77 -30.03 -36.83
C THR A 203 10.47 -31.22 -37.47
N VAL A 204 11.71 -31.53 -37.07
CA VAL A 204 12.45 -32.71 -37.54
C VAL A 204 11.73 -34.00 -37.16
N THR A 205 11.20 -34.10 -35.94
CA THR A 205 10.40 -35.25 -35.52
C THR A 205 9.16 -35.42 -36.40
N THR A 206 8.47 -34.34 -36.73
CA THR A 206 7.29 -34.35 -37.61
C THR A 206 7.67 -34.78 -39.04
N GLN A 207 8.75 -34.23 -39.60
CA GLN A 207 9.25 -34.61 -40.93
C GLN A 207 9.75 -36.04 -41.00
N LEU A 208 10.35 -36.56 -39.92
CA LEU A 208 10.78 -37.95 -39.86
C LEU A 208 9.58 -38.90 -39.71
N SER A 209 8.53 -38.45 -39.01
CA SER A 209 7.27 -39.20 -38.84
C SER A 209 6.48 -39.34 -40.15
N THR A 210 6.76 -38.54 -41.18
CA THR A 210 6.17 -38.70 -42.52
C THR A 210 6.98 -39.62 -43.43
N LYS A 211 8.14 -40.10 -42.98
CA LYS A 211 8.91 -41.12 -43.71
C LYS A 211 8.33 -42.50 -43.45
N VAL A 212 8.44 -43.36 -44.45
CA VAL A 212 8.00 -44.76 -44.39
C VAL A 212 9.18 -45.64 -43.96
N ASP A 213 8.91 -46.64 -43.11
CA ASP A 213 9.91 -47.61 -42.65
C ASP A 213 10.51 -48.43 -43.80
N LYS A 214 11.83 -48.67 -43.74
CA LYS A 214 12.53 -49.48 -44.74
C LYS A 214 12.31 -50.97 -44.48
N ALA A 215 11.58 -51.64 -45.37
CA ALA A 215 11.54 -53.11 -45.40
C ALA A 215 12.79 -53.68 -46.11
N ALA A 216 13.39 -54.73 -45.54
CA ALA A 216 14.56 -55.40 -46.11
C ALA A 216 14.28 -55.91 -47.54
N GLY A 217 15.19 -55.60 -48.48
CA GLY A 217 15.06 -55.98 -49.89
C GLY A 217 14.17 -55.07 -50.75
N LYS A 218 13.55 -54.01 -50.19
CA LYS A 218 12.74 -53.03 -50.93
C LYS A 218 13.40 -51.64 -50.96
N GLN A 219 13.13 -50.86 -52.00
CA GLN A 219 13.51 -49.44 -52.05
C GLN A 219 12.51 -48.59 -51.24
N LEU A 220 12.93 -47.42 -50.76
CA LEU A 220 12.04 -46.40 -50.20
C LEU A 220 11.36 -45.66 -51.35
N SER A 221 10.24 -46.19 -51.83
CA SER A 221 9.33 -45.47 -52.73
C SER A 221 7.98 -45.32 -52.03
N THR A 222 7.21 -44.29 -52.38
CA THR A 222 5.87 -44.07 -51.83
C THR A 222 4.90 -45.22 -52.18
N GLU A 223 5.24 -46.09 -53.14
CA GLU A 223 4.37 -47.18 -53.64
C GLU A 223 2.92 -46.70 -53.79
N ASP A 224 2.73 -45.55 -54.43
CA ASP A 224 1.45 -44.87 -54.65
C ASP A 224 0.59 -45.63 -55.68
N TYR A 225 0.43 -46.95 -55.51
CA TYR A 225 -0.68 -47.64 -56.13
C TYR A 225 -1.95 -47.14 -55.46
N THR A 226 -2.76 -46.43 -56.21
CA THR A 226 -4.13 -46.13 -55.82
C THR A 226 -4.85 -47.45 -55.47
N THR A 227 -5.87 -47.40 -54.62
CA THR A 227 -6.68 -48.59 -54.29
C THR A 227 -7.20 -49.29 -55.55
N ALA A 228 -7.46 -48.52 -56.63
CA ALA A 228 -7.81 -49.04 -57.94
C ALA A 228 -6.66 -49.87 -58.57
N GLU A 229 -5.42 -49.38 -58.55
CA GLU A 229 -4.26 -50.10 -59.08
C GLU A 229 -3.90 -51.33 -58.26
N LYS A 230 -3.97 -51.26 -56.92
CA LYS A 230 -3.76 -52.43 -56.05
C LYS A 230 -4.81 -53.52 -56.32
N THR A 231 -6.07 -53.14 -56.52
CA THR A 231 -7.16 -54.07 -56.87
C THR A 231 -6.92 -54.69 -58.26
N LYS A 232 -6.43 -53.90 -59.21
CA LYS A 232 -6.12 -54.36 -60.57
C LYS A 232 -4.96 -55.36 -60.58
N LEU A 233 -3.93 -55.12 -59.77
CA LEU A 233 -2.77 -56.01 -59.61
C LEU A 233 -3.13 -57.30 -58.86
N ALA A 234 -3.95 -57.21 -57.80
CA ALA A 234 -4.44 -58.38 -57.06
C ALA A 234 -5.33 -59.30 -57.91
N GLY A 235 -5.96 -58.77 -58.96
CA GLY A 235 -6.74 -59.54 -59.94
C GLY A 235 -5.92 -60.25 -61.02
N ILE A 236 -4.61 -59.99 -61.13
CA ILE A 236 -3.75 -60.69 -62.09
C ILE A 236 -3.31 -62.03 -61.48
N ALA A 237 -3.83 -63.14 -62.02
CA ALA A 237 -3.45 -64.47 -61.59
C ALA A 237 -1.95 -64.73 -61.83
N ALA A 238 -1.32 -65.49 -60.94
CA ALA A 238 0.08 -65.85 -61.05
C ALA A 238 0.36 -66.50 -62.43
N GLY A 239 1.25 -65.89 -63.23
CA GLY A 239 1.63 -66.40 -64.55
C GLY A 239 0.84 -65.84 -65.75
N ALA A 240 0.03 -64.78 -65.59
CA ALA A 240 -0.75 -64.18 -66.69
C ALA A 240 0.06 -63.74 -67.94
N ASN A 241 1.38 -63.63 -67.84
CA ASN A 241 2.29 -63.25 -68.92
C ASN A 241 3.02 -64.47 -69.54
N ALA A 242 2.72 -65.69 -69.10
CA ALA A 242 3.34 -66.91 -69.61
C ALA A 242 2.73 -67.31 -70.97
N TYR A 243 3.00 -66.52 -72.00
CA TYR A 243 2.69 -66.91 -73.38
C TYR A 243 3.70 -67.96 -73.85
N VAL A 244 3.30 -69.23 -73.82
CA VAL A 244 4.03 -70.33 -74.47
C VAL A 244 3.45 -70.49 -75.87
N HIS A 245 4.27 -70.23 -76.88
CA HIS A 245 3.88 -70.39 -78.28
C HIS A 245 3.55 -71.88 -78.54
N PRO A 246 2.42 -72.21 -79.17
CA PRO A 246 2.09 -73.60 -79.45
C PRO A 246 3.09 -74.15 -80.47
N SER A 247 3.42 -75.45 -80.34
CA SER A 247 4.29 -76.14 -81.29
C SER A 247 3.67 -76.32 -82.67
N THR A 248 2.36 -76.05 -82.81
CA THR A 248 1.61 -76.11 -84.07
C THR A 248 0.51 -75.06 -84.11
N HIS A 249 0.20 -74.55 -85.31
CA HIS A 249 -0.95 -73.70 -85.57
C HIS A 249 -1.99 -74.44 -86.43
N PRO A 250 -3.30 -74.15 -86.26
CA PRO A 250 -4.30 -74.56 -87.23
C PRO A 250 -4.02 -73.87 -88.59
N PRO A 251 -4.16 -74.57 -89.73
CA PRO A 251 -3.86 -74.02 -91.05
C PRO A 251 -4.59 -72.73 -91.41
N SER A 252 -5.72 -72.45 -90.74
CA SER A 252 -6.52 -71.23 -90.90
C SER A 252 -5.84 -69.94 -90.44
N ILE A 253 -4.73 -70.02 -89.71
CA ILE A 253 -3.89 -68.86 -89.35
C ILE A 253 -3.09 -68.35 -90.55
N ILE A 254 -2.88 -69.16 -91.59
CA ILE A 254 -2.13 -68.79 -92.79
C ILE A 254 -3.13 -68.37 -93.88
N VAL A 255 -3.09 -67.10 -94.28
CA VAL A 255 -3.79 -66.62 -95.49
C VAL A 255 -3.08 -67.24 -96.71
N GLN A 256 -3.79 -68.05 -97.49
CA GLN A 256 -3.17 -68.81 -98.58
C GLN A 256 -2.95 -67.95 -99.84
N ASP A 257 -1.71 -67.93 -100.32
CA ASP A 257 -1.31 -67.34 -101.60
C ASP A 257 -0.48 -68.34 -102.43
N ALA A 258 0.02 -67.89 -103.59
CA ALA A 258 0.78 -68.73 -104.52
C ALA A 258 2.08 -69.29 -103.93
N SER A 259 2.62 -68.71 -102.85
CA SER A 259 3.86 -69.15 -102.20
C SER A 259 3.60 -70.06 -100.99
N ASN A 260 2.36 -70.16 -100.52
CA ASN A 260 1.99 -70.84 -99.26
C ASN A 260 1.03 -72.03 -99.43
N ARG A 261 0.87 -72.54 -100.66
CA ARG A 261 0.01 -73.70 -100.98
C ARG A 261 0.83 -74.97 -101.20
N PHE A 262 0.46 -76.05 -100.50
CA PHE A 262 1.12 -77.37 -100.65
C PHE A 262 0.69 -78.17 -101.89
N VAL A 263 -0.43 -77.81 -102.55
CA VAL A 263 -0.93 -78.43 -103.79
C VAL A 263 -1.65 -77.40 -104.67
N THR A 264 -1.56 -77.57 -105.98
CA THR A 264 -2.24 -76.74 -106.98
C THR A 264 -3.68 -77.22 -107.23
N ASP A 265 -4.55 -76.33 -107.73
CA ASP A 265 -5.95 -76.69 -108.00
C ASP A 265 -6.05 -77.72 -109.13
N ALA A 266 -5.06 -77.75 -110.02
CA ALA A 266 -4.89 -78.76 -111.05
C ALA A 266 -4.64 -80.16 -110.46
N GLU A 267 -3.78 -80.27 -109.43
CA GLU A 267 -3.53 -81.54 -108.72
C GLU A 267 -4.75 -82.01 -107.93
N LYS A 268 -5.52 -81.08 -107.34
CA LYS A 268 -6.77 -81.38 -106.62
C LYS A 268 -7.87 -81.88 -107.56
N ALA A 269 -7.99 -81.30 -108.75
CA ALA A 269 -8.95 -81.73 -109.76
C ALA A 269 -8.68 -83.17 -110.25
N ALA A 270 -7.41 -83.55 -110.40
CA ALA A 270 -7.03 -84.91 -110.81
C ALA A 270 -7.36 -85.99 -109.76
N TRP A 271 -7.27 -85.68 -108.45
CA TRP A 271 -7.64 -86.63 -107.39
C TRP A 271 -9.14 -86.82 -107.22
N THR A 272 -9.93 -85.76 -107.41
CA THR A 272 -11.38 -85.78 -107.14
C THR A 272 -12.16 -86.61 -108.19
N ALA A 273 -11.56 -86.88 -109.36
CA ALA A 273 -12.17 -87.69 -110.41
C ALA A 273 -12.13 -89.22 -110.20
N LYS A 274 -11.54 -89.73 -109.10
CA LYS A 274 -11.36 -91.18 -108.87
C LYS A 274 -12.53 -91.94 -108.23
N ALA A 275 -13.64 -91.30 -107.83
CA ALA A 275 -14.78 -91.97 -107.17
C ALA A 275 -16.13 -91.69 -107.86
N SER A 276 -16.91 -92.74 -108.16
CA SER A 276 -18.26 -92.64 -108.74
C SER A 276 -19.34 -92.49 -107.66
N THR A 277 -20.30 -91.56 -107.84
CA THR A 277 -21.27 -91.08 -106.83
C THR A 277 -22.74 -91.44 -107.13
N ALA A 278 -23.02 -92.59 -107.75
CA ALA A 278 -24.40 -92.94 -108.11
C ALA A 278 -25.28 -93.28 -106.89
N VAL A 279 -26.48 -92.68 -106.80
CA VAL A 279 -27.46 -92.88 -105.71
C VAL A 279 -28.25 -94.18 -105.93
N ALA A 280 -28.55 -94.89 -104.83
CA ALA A 280 -29.29 -96.15 -104.87
C ALA A 280 -30.76 -95.96 -105.23
N THR A 281 -31.29 -96.83 -106.09
CA THR A 281 -32.72 -96.88 -106.43
C THR A 281 -33.34 -98.17 -105.91
N SER A 282 -34.66 -98.28 -105.92
CA SER A 282 -35.37 -99.52 -105.54
C SER A 282 -34.99 -100.74 -106.41
N GLY A 283 -34.35 -100.53 -107.57
CA GLY A 283 -33.91 -101.59 -108.48
C GLY A 283 -32.39 -101.72 -108.69
N GLY A 284 -31.55 -100.87 -108.08
CA GLY A 284 -30.10 -100.90 -108.29
C GLY A 284 -29.29 -100.28 -107.15
N ASN A 285 -28.17 -100.94 -106.80
CA ASN A 285 -27.29 -100.51 -105.72
C ASN A 285 -26.58 -99.20 -106.07
N GLY A 286 -26.51 -98.29 -105.10
CA GLY A 286 -25.68 -97.09 -105.13
C GLY A 286 -24.95 -96.95 -103.80
N LEU A 287 -25.06 -95.80 -103.13
CA LEU A 287 -24.47 -95.56 -101.80
C LEU A 287 -25.12 -96.36 -100.65
N MET A 288 -26.24 -97.04 -100.89
CA MET A 288 -26.85 -98.04 -99.99
C MET A 288 -27.43 -99.18 -100.83
N SER A 289 -27.72 -100.33 -100.22
CA SER A 289 -28.32 -101.45 -100.96
C SER A 289 -29.75 -101.12 -101.40
N ALA A 290 -30.15 -101.61 -102.57
CA ALA A 290 -31.53 -101.40 -103.06
C ALA A 290 -32.57 -101.96 -102.08
N ALA A 291 -32.25 -103.04 -101.35
CA ALA A 291 -33.13 -103.66 -100.36
C ALA A 291 -33.38 -102.79 -99.12
N ASP A 292 -32.36 -102.07 -98.64
CA ASP A 292 -32.52 -101.19 -97.47
C ASP A 292 -33.33 -99.94 -97.80
N LYS A 293 -33.21 -99.44 -99.04
CA LYS A 293 -34.03 -98.31 -99.50
C LYS A 293 -35.52 -98.66 -99.50
N VAL A 294 -35.89 -99.88 -99.90
CA VAL A 294 -37.28 -100.35 -99.87
C VAL A 294 -37.85 -100.41 -98.46
N LYS A 295 -37.05 -100.81 -97.46
CA LYS A 295 -37.51 -100.84 -96.05
C LYS A 295 -37.77 -99.45 -95.49
N LEU A 296 -36.92 -98.49 -95.82
CA LEU A 296 -37.03 -97.12 -95.30
C LEU A 296 -38.25 -96.38 -95.90
N ASP A 297 -38.61 -96.68 -97.14
CA ASP A 297 -39.80 -96.10 -97.80
C ASP A 297 -41.13 -96.59 -97.20
N GLY A 298 -41.13 -97.64 -96.38
CA GLY A 298 -42.33 -98.27 -95.80
C GLY A 298 -42.80 -97.74 -94.44
N VAL A 299 -42.13 -96.77 -93.80
CA VAL A 299 -42.51 -96.26 -92.47
C VAL A 299 -43.38 -95.00 -92.58
N ALA A 300 -44.59 -95.02 -92.01
CA ALA A 300 -45.54 -93.89 -92.05
C ALA A 300 -45.19 -92.78 -91.04
N SER A 301 -45.49 -91.53 -91.41
CA SER A 301 -45.14 -90.33 -90.64
C SER A 301 -45.93 -90.19 -89.32
N GLY A 302 -45.24 -89.90 -88.21
CA GLY A 302 -45.84 -89.45 -86.93
C GLY A 302 -45.91 -90.45 -85.76
N ALA A 303 -45.20 -91.58 -85.81
CA ALA A 303 -45.47 -92.73 -84.94
C ALA A 303 -45.08 -92.63 -83.44
N ASN A 304 -44.76 -91.47 -82.82
CA ASN A 304 -44.45 -91.38 -81.37
C ASN A 304 -44.65 -89.95 -80.75
N ALA A 305 -45.86 -89.58 -80.33
CA ALA A 305 -46.11 -88.31 -79.60
C ALA A 305 -46.90 -88.50 -78.28
N TYR A 306 -46.32 -88.11 -77.13
CA TYR A 306 -46.93 -88.13 -75.79
C TYR A 306 -46.88 -86.74 -75.13
N VAL A 307 -47.95 -86.31 -74.43
CA VAL A 307 -48.09 -85.00 -73.72
C VAL A 307 -48.79 -85.18 -72.35
N HIS A 308 -48.34 -84.47 -71.31
CA HIS A 308 -48.84 -84.53 -69.90
C HIS A 308 -49.75 -83.32 -69.54
N PRO A 309 -50.79 -83.45 -68.68
CA PRO A 309 -51.87 -82.46 -68.52
C PRO A 309 -51.64 -81.38 -67.45
N SER A 310 -52.28 -80.22 -67.63
CA SER A 310 -52.28 -79.03 -66.75
C SER A 310 -53.69 -78.76 -66.19
N GLY A 311 -53.95 -79.17 -64.94
CA GLY A 311 -55.20 -78.87 -64.21
C GLY A 311 -54.96 -78.58 -62.73
N ASP A 312 -55.77 -77.66 -62.18
CA ASP A 312 -55.61 -77.08 -60.85
C ASP A 312 -55.83 -78.10 -59.72
N GLY A 313 -54.82 -78.26 -58.86
CA GLY A 313 -54.81 -79.25 -57.78
C GLY A 313 -53.44 -79.57 -57.17
N ASN A 314 -52.34 -79.06 -57.74
CA ASN A 314 -51.01 -79.28 -57.16
C ASN A 314 -50.66 -78.22 -56.10
N GLN A 315 -50.77 -78.62 -54.84
CA GLN A 315 -50.32 -77.86 -53.67
C GLN A 315 -48.78 -77.85 -53.61
N HIS A 316 -48.17 -76.83 -54.21
CA HIS A 316 -46.77 -76.50 -53.95
C HIS A 316 -46.61 -74.99 -53.77
N VAL A 317 -46.00 -74.58 -52.66
CA VAL A 317 -45.66 -73.18 -52.36
C VAL A 317 -44.25 -72.90 -52.91
N PRO A 318 -44.05 -71.97 -53.86
CA PRO A 318 -42.71 -71.57 -54.30
C PRO A 318 -41.99 -70.78 -53.20
N ALA A 319 -40.75 -71.16 -52.90
CA ALA A 319 -40.02 -70.76 -51.69
C ALA A 319 -39.54 -69.30 -51.60
N THR A 320 -39.89 -68.39 -52.52
CA THR A 320 -39.24 -67.06 -52.55
C THR A 320 -40.11 -65.90 -53.04
N GLY A 321 -41.44 -65.93 -52.88
CA GLY A 321 -42.33 -64.84 -53.31
C GLY A 321 -42.79 -63.91 -52.18
N THR A 322 -42.19 -62.71 -52.04
CA THR A 322 -42.59 -61.61 -51.13
C THR A 322 -43.88 -60.87 -51.55
N GLY A 323 -44.92 -61.61 -51.95
CA GLY A 323 -46.09 -61.07 -52.64
C GLY A 323 -47.45 -61.17 -51.93
N SER A 324 -47.52 -61.61 -50.67
CA SER A 324 -48.81 -61.99 -50.05
C SER A 324 -49.50 -60.92 -49.18
N GLY A 325 -49.01 -59.67 -49.18
CA GLY A 325 -49.75 -58.52 -48.62
C GLY A 325 -50.23 -58.66 -47.16
N GLY A 326 -49.53 -59.43 -46.32
CA GLY A 326 -49.84 -59.60 -44.90
C GLY A 326 -50.97 -60.60 -44.56
N LYS A 327 -51.43 -61.42 -45.52
CA LYS A 327 -52.45 -62.46 -45.28
C LYS A 327 -51.86 -63.76 -44.73
N VAL A 328 -52.64 -64.51 -43.94
CA VAL A 328 -52.26 -65.83 -43.37
C VAL A 328 -53.23 -66.92 -43.84
N LEU A 329 -52.79 -68.19 -43.94
CA LEU A 329 -53.71 -69.32 -44.19
C LEU A 329 -54.53 -69.59 -42.92
N LYS A 330 -55.85 -69.37 -42.98
CA LYS A 330 -56.79 -69.82 -41.96
C LYS A 330 -57.29 -71.21 -42.35
N ALA A 331 -57.40 -72.11 -41.37
CA ALA A 331 -58.07 -73.39 -41.57
C ALA A 331 -59.56 -73.15 -41.86
N GLY A 332 -60.09 -73.78 -42.91
CA GLY A 332 -61.51 -73.79 -43.21
C GLY A 332 -62.28 -74.70 -42.25
N THR A 333 -63.60 -74.60 -42.26
CA THR A 333 -64.50 -75.37 -41.38
C THR A 333 -64.60 -76.87 -41.70
N THR A 334 -63.86 -77.35 -42.71
CA THR A 334 -63.72 -78.78 -43.06
C THR A 334 -62.26 -79.21 -42.95
N ALA A 335 -62.02 -80.36 -42.30
CA ALA A 335 -60.70 -80.92 -42.11
C ALA A 335 -59.94 -81.06 -43.44
N GLY A 336 -58.75 -80.46 -43.52
CA GLY A 336 -57.88 -80.50 -44.71
C GLY A 336 -58.03 -79.33 -45.69
N SER A 337 -58.88 -78.33 -45.42
CA SER A 337 -58.94 -77.11 -46.23
C SER A 337 -58.31 -75.91 -45.51
N ALA A 338 -57.52 -75.12 -46.24
CA ALA A 338 -56.95 -73.87 -45.75
C ALA A 338 -57.07 -72.78 -46.83
N ALA A 339 -57.50 -71.58 -46.43
CA ALA A 339 -57.72 -70.44 -47.33
C ALA A 339 -57.04 -69.18 -46.80
N TRP A 340 -56.57 -68.32 -47.70
CA TRP A 340 -55.85 -67.10 -47.34
C TRP A 340 -56.79 -65.97 -46.90
N GLY A 341 -56.58 -65.41 -45.71
CA GLY A 341 -57.40 -64.33 -45.14
C GLY A 341 -56.62 -63.35 -44.24
N VAL A 342 -57.28 -62.25 -43.84
CA VAL A 342 -56.74 -61.24 -42.90
C VAL A 342 -57.34 -61.50 -41.51
N VAL A 343 -56.58 -61.22 -40.44
CA VAL A 343 -57.04 -61.34 -39.03
C VAL A 343 -57.66 -60.01 -38.61
N ASP A 344 -58.89 -60.03 -38.09
CA ASP A 344 -59.62 -58.82 -37.71
C ASP A 344 -59.38 -58.44 -36.24
N TRP A 345 -59.42 -57.16 -35.89
CA TRP A 345 -59.09 -56.68 -34.53
C TRP A 345 -60.07 -57.20 -33.45
N SER A 346 -61.24 -57.67 -33.86
CA SER A 346 -62.25 -58.35 -33.02
C SER A 346 -61.87 -59.79 -32.64
N GLU A 347 -60.94 -60.43 -33.36
CA GLU A 347 -60.46 -61.80 -33.14
C GLU A 347 -59.30 -61.88 -32.12
N VAL A 348 -58.84 -60.73 -31.60
CA VAL A 348 -57.71 -60.60 -30.66
C VAL A 348 -58.21 -60.47 -29.21
N THR A 349 -57.92 -61.45 -28.36
CA THR A 349 -58.24 -61.44 -26.92
C THR A 349 -57.13 -60.75 -26.10
N GLY A 350 -57.51 -59.98 -25.07
CA GLY A 350 -56.57 -59.29 -24.15
C GLY A 350 -56.26 -57.81 -24.44
N LYS A 351 -57.07 -57.13 -25.26
CA LYS A 351 -56.82 -55.74 -25.70
C LYS A 351 -57.42 -54.66 -24.76
N PRO A 352 -56.70 -53.56 -24.42
CA PRO A 352 -57.22 -52.44 -23.61
C PRO A 352 -58.35 -51.65 -24.29
N SER A 353 -59.28 -51.08 -23.51
CA SER A 353 -60.57 -50.56 -24.01
C SER A 353 -60.80 -49.03 -23.97
N VAL A 354 -59.83 -48.16 -23.66
CA VAL A 354 -60.05 -46.68 -23.69
C VAL A 354 -58.80 -45.88 -24.11
N TYR A 355 -58.97 -45.00 -25.10
CA TYR A 355 -58.15 -43.81 -25.42
C TYR A 355 -59.15 -42.62 -25.47
N ALA A 356 -58.92 -41.37 -25.05
CA ALA A 356 -57.74 -40.53 -24.74
C ALA A 356 -58.12 -39.41 -23.71
N PRO A 357 -57.21 -38.51 -23.27
CA PRO A 357 -57.15 -37.20 -23.95
C PRO A 357 -55.74 -36.62 -24.15
N ALA A 358 -55.64 -35.68 -25.09
CA ALA A 358 -54.41 -35.12 -25.66
C ALA A 358 -53.64 -34.11 -24.78
N ALA A 359 -53.82 -34.07 -23.46
CA ALA A 359 -52.95 -33.31 -22.57
C ALA A 359 -53.01 -33.80 -21.12
N HIS A 360 -51.84 -34.10 -20.55
CA HIS A 360 -51.61 -34.22 -19.11
C HIS A 360 -50.19 -33.73 -18.78
N THR A 361 -49.92 -33.38 -17.52
CA THR A 361 -48.60 -32.89 -17.05
C THR A 361 -48.05 -33.78 -15.95
N HIS A 362 -46.72 -33.91 -15.90
CA HIS A 362 -45.98 -34.65 -14.87
C HIS A 362 -45.18 -33.71 -13.95
N PRO A 363 -44.99 -34.05 -12.67
CA PRO A 363 -43.96 -33.47 -11.81
C PRO A 363 -42.55 -33.77 -12.34
N ALA A 364 -41.59 -32.85 -12.16
CA ALA A 364 -40.25 -32.93 -12.75
C ALA A 364 -39.40 -34.12 -12.26
N ASP A 365 -39.80 -34.68 -11.14
CA ASP A 365 -39.20 -35.75 -10.37
C ASP A 365 -39.52 -37.16 -10.91
N GLU A 366 -40.47 -37.28 -11.86
CA GLU A 366 -40.85 -38.55 -12.49
C GLU A 366 -40.19 -38.77 -13.88
N VAL A 367 -39.30 -37.87 -14.32
CA VAL A 367 -38.59 -37.99 -15.60
C VAL A 367 -37.17 -38.50 -15.39
N THR A 368 -36.90 -39.75 -15.77
CA THR A 368 -35.53 -40.26 -15.89
C THR A 368 -34.94 -39.82 -17.23
N GLU A 369 -33.94 -38.94 -17.23
CA GLU A 369 -33.34 -38.36 -18.44
C GLU A 369 -32.69 -39.45 -19.33
N SER A 370 -33.01 -39.44 -20.64
CA SER A 370 -32.26 -40.19 -21.66
C SER A 370 -31.55 -39.24 -22.62
N ALA A 371 -30.35 -39.63 -23.05
CA ALA A 371 -29.42 -38.82 -23.85
C ALA A 371 -29.99 -38.31 -25.20
N ALA A 372 -31.15 -38.83 -25.64
CA ALA A 372 -31.76 -38.48 -26.92
C ALA A 372 -32.73 -37.28 -26.86
N LYS A 373 -33.09 -36.75 -25.67
CA LYS A 373 -34.08 -35.66 -25.53
C LYS A 373 -33.67 -34.57 -24.53
N ARG A 374 -32.46 -34.04 -24.66
CA ARG A 374 -32.01 -32.84 -23.92
C ARG A 374 -31.75 -31.71 -24.93
N PHE A 375 -32.15 -30.47 -24.58
CA PHE A 375 -31.82 -29.27 -25.36
C PHE A 375 -30.34 -28.87 -25.27
N VAL A 376 -29.56 -29.60 -24.46
CA VAL A 376 -28.17 -29.31 -24.12
C VAL A 376 -27.47 -30.67 -23.98
N THR A 377 -26.41 -30.90 -24.75
CA THR A 377 -25.60 -32.12 -24.71
C THR A 377 -24.88 -32.27 -23.37
N ASP A 378 -24.47 -33.47 -22.98
CA ASP A 378 -23.71 -33.69 -21.75
C ASP A 378 -22.39 -32.91 -21.73
N ALA A 379 -21.81 -32.64 -22.92
CA ALA A 379 -20.65 -31.77 -23.09
C ALA A 379 -20.98 -30.30 -22.82
N GLU A 380 -22.13 -29.80 -23.28
CA GLU A 380 -22.58 -28.43 -23.01
C GLU A 380 -23.01 -28.25 -21.55
N LYS A 381 -23.63 -29.27 -20.93
CA LYS A 381 -23.93 -29.28 -19.49
C LYS A 381 -22.65 -29.31 -18.65
N ALA A 382 -21.64 -30.08 -19.07
CA ALA A 382 -20.32 -30.10 -18.43
C ALA A 382 -19.62 -28.73 -18.58
N ALA A 383 -19.72 -28.08 -19.74
CA ALA A 383 -19.18 -26.74 -19.96
C ALA A 383 -19.92 -25.65 -19.14
N TRP A 384 -21.23 -25.79 -18.94
CA TRP A 384 -22.03 -24.85 -18.15
C TRP A 384 -21.81 -25.03 -16.65
N THR A 385 -21.70 -26.28 -16.18
CA THR A 385 -21.35 -26.60 -14.78
C THR A 385 -19.91 -26.19 -14.46
N ALA A 386 -18.98 -26.32 -15.42
CA ALA A 386 -17.60 -25.83 -15.27
C ALA A 386 -17.50 -24.29 -15.21
N LYS A 387 -18.47 -23.55 -15.77
CA LYS A 387 -18.58 -22.09 -15.59
C LYS A 387 -19.18 -21.68 -14.24
N ALA A 388 -19.72 -22.62 -13.47
CA ALA A 388 -20.36 -22.39 -12.18
C ALA A 388 -19.71 -23.18 -11.02
N SER A 389 -18.43 -23.56 -11.11
CA SER A 389 -17.68 -24.04 -9.96
C SER A 389 -16.82 -22.91 -9.38
N THR A 390 -17.35 -22.18 -8.40
CA THR A 390 -16.54 -21.37 -7.49
C THR A 390 -15.85 -22.32 -6.52
N ALA A 391 -14.78 -22.97 -6.96
CA ALA A 391 -13.95 -23.77 -6.06
C ALA A 391 -13.50 -22.88 -4.89
N VAL A 392 -13.81 -23.31 -3.67
CA VAL A 392 -13.40 -22.62 -2.45
C VAL A 392 -11.87 -22.61 -2.44
N ALA A 393 -11.25 -21.44 -2.23
CA ALA A 393 -9.80 -21.35 -2.14
C ALA A 393 -9.30 -22.25 -1.01
N THR A 394 -8.30 -23.08 -1.27
CA THR A 394 -7.63 -23.93 -0.27
C THR A 394 -6.19 -23.45 -0.07
N SER A 395 -5.52 -23.91 0.98
CA SER A 395 -4.10 -23.57 1.21
C SER A 395 -3.15 -24.06 0.09
N GLY A 396 -3.61 -24.97 -0.77
CA GLY A 396 -2.86 -25.50 -1.90
C GLY A 396 -3.42 -25.16 -3.29
N GLY A 397 -4.55 -24.45 -3.40
CA GLY A 397 -5.23 -24.22 -4.67
C GLY A 397 -6.05 -22.92 -4.73
N ASN A 398 -5.91 -22.18 -5.83
CA ASN A 398 -6.60 -20.91 -6.07
C ASN A 398 -8.13 -21.12 -6.23
N GLY A 399 -8.92 -20.23 -5.64
CA GLY A 399 -10.38 -20.17 -5.79
C GLY A 399 -10.84 -18.75 -6.19
N LEU A 400 -11.92 -18.24 -5.59
CA LEU A 400 -12.34 -16.82 -5.73
C LEU A 400 -11.34 -15.80 -5.13
N MET A 401 -10.36 -16.28 -4.38
CA MET A 401 -9.18 -15.57 -3.90
C MET A 401 -7.94 -16.44 -4.14
N SER A 402 -6.75 -15.84 -4.23
CA SER A 402 -5.51 -16.61 -4.46
C SER A 402 -5.22 -17.55 -3.27
N ALA A 403 -4.55 -18.67 -3.52
CA ALA A 403 -4.10 -19.58 -2.45
C ALA A 403 -3.21 -18.83 -1.43
N ALA A 404 -2.42 -17.86 -1.91
CA ALA A 404 -1.62 -17.00 -1.05
C ALA A 404 -2.47 -16.10 -0.14
N ASP A 405 -3.57 -15.54 -0.65
CA ASP A 405 -4.48 -14.73 0.18
C ASP A 405 -5.31 -15.60 1.12
N LYS A 406 -5.63 -16.84 0.73
CA LYS A 406 -6.29 -17.82 1.60
C LYS A 406 -5.36 -18.24 2.75
N VAL A 407 -4.07 -18.42 2.49
CA VAL A 407 -3.05 -18.65 3.54
C VAL A 407 -2.93 -17.45 4.47
N LYS A 408 -3.02 -16.21 3.96
CA LYS A 408 -3.07 -15.00 4.80
C LYS A 408 -4.32 -14.96 5.68
N LEU A 409 -5.48 -15.32 5.13
CA LEU A 409 -6.75 -15.35 5.86
C LEU A 409 -6.79 -16.48 6.90
N ASP A 410 -6.23 -17.66 6.60
CA ASP A 410 -6.09 -18.78 7.53
C ASP A 410 -5.09 -18.49 8.66
N GLY A 411 -4.14 -17.58 8.43
CA GLY A 411 -3.22 -17.07 9.44
C GLY A 411 -3.85 -16.04 10.41
N VAL A 412 -5.09 -15.60 10.17
CA VAL A 412 -5.84 -14.75 11.10
C VAL A 412 -6.48 -15.63 12.17
N ALA A 413 -6.02 -15.54 13.43
CA ALA A 413 -6.61 -16.28 14.54
C ALA A 413 -8.12 -15.98 14.66
N SER A 414 -8.93 -17.01 14.93
CA SER A 414 -10.36 -16.85 15.16
C SER A 414 -10.61 -15.77 16.24
N GLY A 415 -11.28 -14.68 15.86
CA GLY A 415 -11.57 -13.55 16.76
C GLY A 415 -10.64 -12.32 16.65
N ALA A 416 -9.72 -12.25 15.68
CA ALA A 416 -8.75 -11.15 15.56
C ALA A 416 -9.33 -9.74 15.26
N ASN A 417 -10.65 -9.56 15.23
CA ASN A 417 -11.34 -8.25 15.28
C ASN A 417 -12.69 -8.33 16.03
N ALA A 418 -12.82 -9.26 16.99
CA ALA A 418 -14.06 -9.46 17.73
C ALA A 418 -14.25 -8.36 18.81
N TYR A 419 -14.73 -7.19 18.40
CA TYR A 419 -15.58 -6.40 19.30
C TYR A 419 -16.96 -7.05 19.33
N VAL A 420 -17.27 -7.75 20.43
CA VAL A 420 -18.60 -8.32 20.67
C VAL A 420 -19.43 -7.27 21.41
N HIS A 421 -20.46 -6.74 20.75
CA HIS A 421 -21.50 -5.98 21.41
C HIS A 421 -22.51 -6.98 22.03
N PRO A 422 -22.90 -6.86 23.30
CA PRO A 422 -23.71 -7.87 23.97
C PRO A 422 -25.13 -7.91 23.39
N SER A 423 -25.46 -9.02 22.74
CA SER A 423 -26.82 -9.44 22.41
C SER A 423 -27.18 -10.66 23.26
N GLY A 424 -27.73 -10.40 24.43
CA GLY A 424 -28.30 -11.41 25.32
C GLY A 424 -29.63 -10.91 25.86
N ASP A 425 -30.53 -11.84 26.17
CA ASP A 425 -31.88 -11.54 26.67
C ASP A 425 -31.80 -10.67 27.93
N GLY A 426 -32.39 -9.46 27.83
CA GLY A 426 -32.33 -8.43 28.87
C GLY A 426 -32.13 -7.00 28.36
N ASN A 427 -31.89 -6.78 27.05
CA ASN A 427 -31.61 -5.45 26.50
C ASN A 427 -32.82 -4.85 25.75
N GLN A 428 -33.13 -3.57 26.01
CA GLN A 428 -34.31 -2.84 25.50
C GLN A 428 -34.11 -2.19 24.12
N HIS A 429 -33.45 -2.87 23.18
CA HIS A 429 -33.19 -2.32 21.84
C HIS A 429 -33.65 -3.25 20.71
N VAL A 430 -34.35 -2.70 19.72
CA VAL A 430 -34.85 -3.42 18.53
C VAL A 430 -33.76 -3.41 17.44
N PRO A 431 -33.32 -4.56 16.88
CA PRO A 431 -32.32 -4.59 15.81
C PRO A 431 -32.90 -4.12 14.46
N ALA A 432 -32.12 -3.36 13.70
CA ALA A 432 -32.58 -2.67 12.49
C ALA A 432 -32.80 -3.56 11.24
N THR A 433 -32.57 -4.87 11.28
CA THR A 433 -32.61 -5.71 10.05
C THR A 433 -33.05 -7.17 10.24
N GLY A 434 -33.94 -7.48 11.18
CA GLY A 434 -34.47 -8.85 11.36
C GLY A 434 -35.98 -8.97 11.12
N THR A 435 -36.39 -9.52 9.97
CA THR A 435 -37.79 -9.69 9.50
C THR A 435 -38.60 -10.82 10.16
N VAL A 436 -38.25 -11.30 11.35
CA VAL A 436 -39.00 -12.42 11.99
C VAL A 436 -39.27 -12.22 13.48
N SER A 437 -40.09 -11.21 13.82
CA SER A 437 -40.71 -11.10 15.15
C SER A 437 -42.10 -11.76 15.23
N GLY A 438 -42.50 -12.54 14.22
CA GLY A 438 -43.76 -13.30 14.21
C GLY A 438 -45.02 -12.46 14.46
N GLY A 439 -45.01 -11.17 14.11
CA GLY A 439 -46.14 -10.25 14.30
C GLY A 439 -46.32 -9.70 15.72
N LYS A 440 -45.34 -9.82 16.62
CA LYS A 440 -45.40 -9.26 17.99
C LYS A 440 -44.84 -7.84 18.06
N VAL A 441 -45.43 -6.97 18.88
CA VAL A 441 -44.97 -5.60 19.20
C VAL A 441 -44.61 -5.49 20.70
N LEU A 442 -43.79 -4.50 21.06
CA LEU A 442 -43.43 -4.23 22.46
C LEU A 442 -44.59 -3.50 23.16
N LYS A 443 -45.30 -4.16 24.09
CA LYS A 443 -46.36 -3.57 24.91
C LYS A 443 -45.77 -3.10 26.24
N ALA A 444 -46.12 -1.88 26.67
CA ALA A 444 -45.81 -1.41 28.02
C ALA A 444 -46.65 -2.18 29.04
N GLY A 445 -46.00 -2.75 30.05
CA GLY A 445 -46.64 -3.45 31.17
C GLY A 445 -47.23 -2.47 32.19
N THR A 446 -48.01 -3.01 33.14
CA THR A 446 -48.73 -2.23 34.17
C THR A 446 -47.82 -1.66 35.27
N THR A 447 -46.50 -1.79 35.16
CA THR A 447 -45.51 -1.19 36.07
C THR A 447 -44.45 -0.43 35.26
N ALA A 448 -44.11 0.78 35.72
CA ALA A 448 -43.14 1.65 35.06
C ALA A 448 -41.79 0.95 34.83
N GLY A 449 -41.33 0.93 33.57
CA GLY A 449 -40.08 0.29 33.16
C GLY A 449 -40.19 -1.15 32.66
N SER A 450 -41.38 -1.76 32.67
CA SER A 450 -41.59 -3.10 32.10
C SER A 450 -42.17 -3.03 30.69
N ALA A 451 -41.49 -3.57 29.68
CA ALA A 451 -42.01 -3.74 28.33
C ALA A 451 -41.83 -5.20 27.89
N ALA A 452 -42.88 -5.80 27.35
CA ALA A 452 -42.90 -7.22 26.96
C ALA A 452 -43.45 -7.39 25.54
N TRP A 453 -42.92 -8.38 24.81
CA TRP A 453 -43.35 -8.70 23.44
C TRP A 453 -44.72 -9.41 23.41
N GLY A 454 -45.71 -8.85 22.70
CA GLY A 454 -47.06 -9.44 22.57
C GLY A 454 -47.75 -9.10 21.24
N VAL A 455 -48.81 -9.83 20.88
CA VAL A 455 -49.61 -9.59 19.65
C VAL A 455 -50.71 -8.54 19.94
N VAL A 456 -51.04 -7.68 18.98
CA VAL A 456 -52.16 -6.71 19.06
C VAL A 456 -53.42 -7.36 18.54
N ASP A 457 -54.49 -7.36 19.34
CA ASP A 457 -55.75 -7.99 18.98
C ASP A 457 -56.63 -7.03 18.15
N TRP A 458 -57.47 -7.54 17.26
CA TRP A 458 -58.28 -6.70 16.35
C TRP A 458 -59.28 -5.78 17.08
N SER A 459 -59.61 -6.12 18.34
CA SER A 459 -60.42 -5.31 19.25
C SER A 459 -59.68 -4.08 19.82
N GLU A 460 -58.34 -4.07 19.78
CA GLU A 460 -57.50 -2.99 20.30
C GLU A 460 -57.27 -1.87 19.25
N VAL A 461 -57.76 -2.04 18.02
CA VAL A 461 -57.58 -1.12 16.89
C VAL A 461 -58.79 -0.17 16.77
N THR A 462 -58.62 1.10 17.16
CA THR A 462 -59.63 2.15 16.99
C THR A 462 -59.58 2.75 15.58
N GLY A 463 -60.73 2.95 14.92
CA GLY A 463 -60.84 3.60 13.60
C GLY A 463 -61.08 2.66 12.40
N LYS A 464 -61.51 1.42 12.61
CA LYS A 464 -61.64 0.41 11.54
C LYS A 464 -62.89 0.61 10.63
N PRO A 465 -62.75 0.64 9.29
CA PRO A 465 -63.87 0.71 8.34
C PRO A 465 -64.74 -0.56 8.35
N SER A 466 -66.05 -0.43 8.16
CA SER A 466 -67.03 -1.52 8.32
C SER A 466 -67.49 -2.23 7.04
N THR A 467 -66.98 -1.88 5.84
CA THR A 467 -67.41 -2.51 4.58
C THR A 467 -66.34 -2.39 3.49
N TYR A 468 -66.09 -3.49 2.77
CA TYR A 468 -65.19 -3.55 1.62
C TYR A 468 -66.00 -3.60 0.31
N ALA A 469 -65.85 -2.57 -0.52
CA ALA A 469 -66.06 -2.68 -1.97
C ALA A 469 -64.72 -2.35 -2.64
N PRO A 470 -64.21 -3.16 -3.58
CA PRO A 470 -62.89 -2.94 -4.15
C PRO A 470 -62.93 -1.77 -5.14
N ALA A 471 -62.36 -0.64 -4.73
CA ALA A 471 -61.83 0.36 -5.65
C ALA A 471 -60.44 -0.09 -6.11
N ALA A 472 -60.07 0.30 -7.34
CA ALA A 472 -58.82 -0.06 -7.99
C ALA A 472 -57.58 0.08 -7.07
N HIS A 473 -56.72 -0.93 -7.09
CA HIS A 473 -55.45 -0.95 -6.38
C HIS A 473 -54.30 -1.18 -7.36
N THR A 474 -53.08 -0.85 -6.92
CA THR A 474 -51.83 -1.06 -7.67
C THR A 474 -51.01 -2.16 -7.01
N HIS A 475 -50.31 -2.96 -7.81
CA HIS A 475 -49.42 -4.04 -7.36
C HIS A 475 -47.98 -3.55 -7.13
N SER A 476 -47.28 -4.20 -6.20
CA SER A 476 -45.81 -4.13 -6.05
C SER A 476 -45.12 -5.01 -7.11
N ALA A 477 -43.87 -4.72 -7.45
CA ALA A 477 -43.09 -5.48 -8.45
C ALA A 477 -42.97 -6.98 -8.11
N ASP A 478 -43.00 -7.31 -6.82
CA ASP A 478 -42.90 -8.69 -6.33
C ASP A 478 -44.18 -9.52 -6.55
N GLU A 479 -45.29 -8.86 -6.88
CA GLU A 479 -46.61 -9.48 -7.09
C GLU A 479 -46.93 -9.72 -8.57
N VAL A 480 -45.95 -9.49 -9.46
CA VAL A 480 -46.11 -9.65 -10.92
C VAL A 480 -45.21 -10.77 -11.43
N THR A 481 -45.82 -11.85 -11.94
CA THR A 481 -45.10 -12.92 -12.65
C THR A 481 -44.67 -12.43 -14.03
N GLU A 482 -43.36 -12.28 -14.26
CA GLU A 482 -42.84 -11.84 -15.56
C GLU A 482 -43.17 -12.84 -16.69
N SER A 483 -43.63 -12.31 -17.82
CA SER A 483 -43.73 -13.06 -19.08
C SER A 483 -42.91 -12.36 -20.16
N ALA A 484 -42.48 -13.11 -21.18
CA ALA A 484 -41.68 -12.59 -22.30
C ALA A 484 -42.31 -11.39 -23.03
N ALA A 485 -43.61 -11.14 -22.85
CA ALA A 485 -44.33 -10.03 -23.48
C ALA A 485 -44.41 -8.74 -22.64
N LYS A 486 -44.04 -8.75 -21.34
CA LYS A 486 -44.13 -7.56 -20.46
C LYS A 486 -42.97 -7.49 -19.47
N ARG A 487 -41.81 -7.05 -19.95
CA ARG A 487 -40.60 -6.79 -19.16
C ARG A 487 -40.05 -5.41 -19.53
N PHE A 488 -39.55 -4.67 -18.55
CA PHE A 488 -39.01 -3.31 -18.74
C PHE A 488 -37.65 -3.30 -19.46
N VAL A 489 -36.97 -4.45 -19.52
CA VAL A 489 -35.65 -4.62 -20.11
C VAL A 489 -35.62 -5.98 -20.81
N THR A 490 -35.13 -6.01 -22.05
CA THR A 490 -35.03 -7.25 -22.85
C THR A 490 -33.91 -8.16 -22.32
N ASP A 491 -33.99 -9.46 -22.59
CA ASP A 491 -32.91 -10.40 -22.21
C ASP A 491 -31.56 -10.03 -22.86
N ALA A 492 -31.59 -9.37 -24.01
CA ALA A 492 -30.41 -8.82 -24.68
C ALA A 492 -29.79 -7.63 -23.90
N GLU A 493 -30.61 -6.73 -23.37
CA GLU A 493 -30.14 -5.62 -22.53
C GLU A 493 -29.63 -6.10 -21.17
N LYS A 494 -30.28 -7.11 -20.57
CA LYS A 494 -29.79 -7.78 -19.35
C LYS A 494 -28.46 -8.49 -19.58
N ALA A 495 -28.28 -9.13 -20.74
CA ALA A 495 -27.02 -9.75 -21.13
C ALA A 495 -25.91 -8.71 -21.37
N ALA A 496 -26.24 -7.55 -21.98
CA ALA A 496 -25.30 -6.45 -22.17
C ALA A 496 -24.86 -5.79 -20.84
N TRP A 497 -25.78 -5.63 -19.87
CA TRP A 497 -25.45 -5.15 -18.53
C TRP A 497 -24.61 -6.15 -17.73
N THR A 498 -24.91 -7.44 -17.83
CA THR A 498 -24.14 -8.49 -17.16
C THR A 498 -22.72 -8.62 -17.76
N ALA A 499 -22.57 -8.39 -19.07
CA ALA A 499 -21.27 -8.37 -19.73
C ALA A 499 -20.38 -7.19 -19.28
N LYS A 500 -20.97 -6.02 -18.96
CA LYS A 500 -20.24 -4.88 -18.36
C LYS A 500 -19.70 -5.17 -16.95
N ALA A 501 -20.22 -6.20 -16.26
CA ALA A 501 -19.73 -6.64 -14.96
C ALA A 501 -18.62 -7.72 -15.04
N SER A 502 -18.26 -8.20 -16.23
CA SER A 502 -17.16 -9.15 -16.41
C SER A 502 -15.81 -8.44 -16.33
N THR A 503 -15.36 -8.20 -15.10
CA THR A 503 -14.06 -7.60 -14.84
C THR A 503 -13.06 -8.74 -14.64
N ALA A 504 -12.26 -9.02 -15.67
CA ALA A 504 -11.20 -10.01 -15.56
C ALA A 504 -10.28 -9.65 -14.38
N VAL A 505 -9.86 -10.65 -13.60
CA VAL A 505 -8.92 -10.46 -12.49
C VAL A 505 -7.56 -10.09 -13.07
N ALA A 506 -6.94 -9.03 -12.53
CA ALA A 506 -5.59 -8.63 -12.96
C ALA A 506 -4.58 -9.73 -12.61
N THR A 507 -3.77 -10.13 -13.58
CA THR A 507 -2.67 -11.09 -13.41
C THR A 507 -1.33 -10.40 -13.65
N SER A 508 -0.22 -11.05 -13.33
CA SER A 508 1.12 -10.51 -13.62
C SER A 508 1.40 -10.34 -15.12
N GLY A 509 0.60 -10.95 -15.99
CA GLY A 509 0.71 -10.85 -17.45
C GLY A 509 -0.49 -10.20 -18.17
N GLY A 510 -1.53 -9.78 -17.45
CA GLY A 510 -2.77 -9.27 -18.09
C GLY A 510 -3.55 -8.30 -17.20
N ASN A 511 -4.03 -7.21 -17.82
CA ASN A 511 -4.82 -6.17 -17.14
C ASN A 511 -6.18 -6.70 -16.69
N GLY A 512 -6.66 -6.22 -15.54
CA GLY A 512 -7.99 -6.48 -15.00
C GLY A 512 -8.63 -5.20 -14.44
N LEU A 513 -9.24 -5.27 -13.25
CA LEU A 513 -9.70 -4.08 -12.49
C LEU A 513 -8.57 -3.11 -12.10
N MET A 514 -7.33 -3.59 -12.13
CA MET A 514 -6.10 -2.81 -11.99
C MET A 514 -5.13 -3.21 -13.11
N SER A 515 -4.15 -2.36 -13.43
CA SER A 515 -3.18 -2.69 -14.47
C SER A 515 -2.32 -3.89 -14.07
N ALA A 516 -1.86 -4.68 -15.04
CA ALA A 516 -0.90 -5.77 -14.80
C ALA A 516 0.36 -5.24 -14.09
N ALA A 517 0.78 -4.02 -14.43
CA ALA A 517 1.90 -3.35 -13.77
C ALA A 517 1.65 -3.07 -12.28
N ASP A 518 0.45 -2.60 -11.91
CA ASP A 518 0.12 -2.37 -10.50
C ASP A 518 -0.11 -3.68 -9.75
N LYS A 519 -0.58 -4.73 -10.44
CA LYS A 519 -0.67 -6.07 -9.87
C LYS A 519 0.72 -6.65 -9.57
N VAL A 520 1.68 -6.47 -10.48
CA VAL A 520 3.09 -6.85 -10.25
C VAL A 520 3.70 -6.06 -9.08
N LYS A 521 3.39 -4.77 -8.94
CA LYS A 521 3.82 -3.98 -7.78
C LYS A 521 3.25 -4.55 -6.49
N LEU A 522 1.97 -4.87 -6.47
CA LEU A 522 1.27 -5.40 -5.29
C LEU A 522 1.77 -6.81 -4.92
N ASP A 523 2.05 -7.66 -5.92
CA ASP A 523 2.63 -9.01 -5.73
C ASP A 523 4.08 -8.97 -5.23
N GLY A 524 4.82 -7.90 -5.54
CA GLY A 524 6.15 -7.65 -5.02
C GLY A 524 6.21 -7.22 -3.56
N ILE A 525 5.06 -6.89 -2.93
CA ILE A 525 5.00 -6.49 -1.52
C ILE A 525 5.02 -7.75 -0.64
N THR A 526 6.16 -8.02 -0.02
CA THR A 526 6.34 -9.14 0.92
C THR A 526 5.45 -8.99 2.16
N SER A 527 5.00 -10.09 2.76
CA SER A 527 4.22 -10.06 4.01
C SER A 527 4.94 -9.23 5.08
N GLY A 528 4.29 -8.19 5.61
CA GLY A 528 4.88 -7.29 6.61
C GLY A 528 5.68 -6.11 6.05
N ALA A 529 5.68 -5.83 4.74
CA ALA A 529 6.46 -4.72 4.15
C ALA A 529 6.11 -3.32 4.71
N ASN A 530 4.92 -3.13 5.32
CA ASN A 530 4.54 -1.91 6.05
C ASN A 530 4.56 -2.06 7.58
N SER A 531 5.05 -3.18 8.12
CA SER A 531 5.31 -3.32 9.56
C SER A 531 6.64 -2.68 9.91
N TYR A 532 6.68 -1.35 9.87
CA TYR A 532 7.78 -0.60 10.46
C TYR A 532 7.61 -0.59 11.99
N VAL A 533 8.22 -1.56 12.67
CA VAL A 533 8.44 -1.48 14.12
C VAL A 533 9.78 -0.77 14.31
N HIS A 534 9.75 0.44 14.89
CA HIS A 534 10.97 1.19 15.15
C HIS A 534 11.81 0.48 16.22
N PRO A 535 12.99 -0.05 15.89
CA PRO A 535 13.83 -0.77 16.84
C PRO A 535 14.51 0.23 17.78
N THR A 536 14.32 0.06 19.09
CA THR A 536 14.86 0.96 20.13
C THR A 536 16.00 0.34 20.94
N GLY A 537 16.61 -0.76 20.46
CA GLY A 537 17.70 -1.46 21.13
C GLY A 537 19.08 -1.27 20.46
N ASP A 538 20.13 -1.43 21.26
CA ASP A 538 21.52 -1.44 20.82
C ASP A 538 21.75 -2.57 19.79
N GLY A 539 22.18 -2.21 18.58
CA GLY A 539 22.42 -3.14 17.46
C GLY A 539 21.91 -2.66 16.10
N ASN A 540 21.07 -1.62 16.06
CA ASN A 540 20.49 -1.13 14.82
C ASN A 540 21.26 0.05 14.23
N GLN A 541 21.40 0.10 12.89
CA GLN A 541 22.19 1.11 12.16
C GLN A 541 21.47 2.47 12.00
N HIS A 542 20.44 2.74 12.81
CA HIS A 542 19.62 3.96 12.74
C HIS A 542 19.68 4.70 14.09
N VAL A 543 19.81 6.03 14.07
CA VAL A 543 19.84 6.86 15.29
C VAL A 543 18.40 7.20 15.70
N PRO A 544 17.92 6.81 16.91
CA PRO A 544 16.58 7.19 17.37
C PRO A 544 16.49 8.70 17.61
N ALA A 545 15.40 9.33 17.20
CA ALA A 545 15.22 10.79 17.32
C ALA A 545 15.17 11.32 18.77
N THR A 546 15.05 10.43 19.78
CA THR A 546 14.82 10.82 21.18
C THR A 546 15.54 9.93 22.22
N GLY A 547 16.49 9.09 21.80
CA GLY A 547 17.15 8.13 22.70
C GLY A 547 18.22 8.77 23.59
N THR A 548 17.93 9.01 24.87
CA THR A 548 18.91 9.35 25.93
C THR A 548 19.72 8.14 26.44
N VAL A 549 19.55 6.96 25.83
CA VAL A 549 20.02 5.67 26.36
C VAL A 549 21.27 5.10 25.69
N SER A 550 21.86 5.75 24.68
CA SER A 550 23.00 5.21 23.91
C SER A 550 24.34 5.16 24.66
N GLY A 551 24.38 5.50 25.95
CA GLY A 551 25.59 5.46 26.78
C GLY A 551 26.77 6.28 26.21
N GLY A 552 26.51 7.33 25.42
CA GLY A 552 27.54 8.14 24.77
C GLY A 552 28.17 7.55 23.49
N LYS A 553 27.64 6.43 22.97
CA LYS A 553 28.11 5.81 21.71
C LYS A 553 27.52 6.53 20.48
N VAL A 554 28.28 6.57 19.39
CA VAL A 554 27.84 7.02 18.05
C VAL A 554 27.99 5.87 17.04
N LEU A 555 27.34 5.98 15.87
CA LEU A 555 27.60 5.07 14.75
C LEU A 555 28.91 5.46 14.06
N LYS A 556 29.88 4.56 14.08
CA LYS A 556 31.17 4.68 13.37
C LYS A 556 31.14 3.85 12.10
N ALA A 557 31.75 4.36 11.04
CA ALA A 557 32.08 3.54 9.87
C ALA A 557 33.09 2.46 10.27
N GLY A 558 32.83 1.21 9.91
CA GLY A 558 33.73 0.10 10.12
C GLY A 558 34.83 0.03 9.06
N THR A 559 35.74 -0.93 9.21
CA THR A 559 36.90 -1.12 8.32
C THR A 559 36.55 -1.69 6.95
N THR A 560 35.31 -2.15 6.76
CA THR A 560 34.80 -2.67 5.48
C THR A 560 33.81 -1.66 4.89
N ALA A 561 33.91 -1.40 3.58
CA ALA A 561 33.00 -0.50 2.88
C ALA A 561 31.52 -0.90 3.11
N GLY A 562 30.72 0.04 3.60
CA GLY A 562 29.29 -0.17 3.90
C GLY A 562 29.00 -0.70 5.31
N SER A 563 30.01 -0.97 6.13
CA SER A 563 29.80 -1.36 7.54
C SER A 563 29.69 -0.13 8.45
N VAL A 564 28.72 -0.12 9.36
CA VAL A 564 28.61 0.84 10.46
C VAL A 564 28.32 0.10 11.77
N ALA A 565 28.96 0.52 12.86
CA ALA A 565 28.86 -0.11 14.18
C ALA A 565 28.80 0.94 15.29
N TRP A 566 28.11 0.64 16.38
CA TRP A 566 28.07 1.51 17.56
C TRP A 566 29.40 1.47 18.32
N GLY A 567 30.00 2.64 18.55
CA GLY A 567 31.24 2.79 19.31
C GLY A 567 31.35 4.16 19.98
N VAL A 568 32.15 4.27 21.03
CA VAL A 568 32.47 5.56 21.67
C VAL A 568 33.49 6.29 20.80
N VAL A 569 33.31 7.60 20.55
CA VAL A 569 34.33 8.41 19.86
C VAL A 569 35.48 8.66 20.83
N ASP A 570 36.66 8.15 20.50
CA ASP A 570 37.86 8.44 21.26
C ASP A 570 38.38 9.81 20.88
N TRP A 571 38.98 10.51 21.86
CA TRP A 571 39.59 11.82 21.62
C TRP A 571 40.65 11.79 20.52
N SER A 572 41.27 10.63 20.25
CA SER A 572 42.20 10.42 19.14
C SER A 572 41.57 10.60 17.75
N GLU A 573 40.27 10.39 17.61
CA GLU A 573 39.56 10.32 16.33
C GLU A 573 38.91 11.65 15.92
N VAL A 574 38.87 12.64 16.82
CA VAL A 574 38.32 13.97 16.55
C VAL A 574 39.33 14.81 15.76
N SER A 575 39.04 15.11 14.50
CA SER A 575 39.82 16.04 13.69
C SER A 575 39.54 17.49 14.09
N GLY A 576 40.55 18.37 14.02
CA GLY A 576 40.43 19.77 14.46
C GLY A 576 40.45 19.99 15.97
N LYS A 577 40.72 18.93 16.76
CA LYS A 577 40.86 19.05 18.21
C LYS A 577 42.04 19.96 18.61
N PRO A 578 41.89 20.81 19.63
CA PRO A 578 43.00 21.60 20.15
C PRO A 578 44.17 20.71 20.59
N SER A 579 45.40 21.02 20.16
CA SER A 579 46.61 20.28 20.54
C SER A 579 47.00 20.50 22.02
N ALA A 580 46.37 21.46 22.69
CA ALA A 580 46.44 21.67 24.13
C ALA A 580 45.14 22.29 24.63
N PHE A 581 44.60 21.75 25.73
CA PHE A 581 43.64 22.50 26.55
C PHE A 581 44.46 23.43 27.45
N ALA A 582 44.37 24.75 27.24
CA ALA A 582 44.74 25.67 28.30
C ALA A 582 43.85 25.34 29.51
N ALA A 583 44.46 25.06 30.66
CA ALA A 583 43.74 24.67 31.86
C ALA A 583 42.58 25.63 32.13
N ALA A 584 41.40 25.08 32.42
CA ALA A 584 40.19 25.84 32.65
C ALA A 584 40.34 26.81 33.83
N ALA A 585 40.59 28.08 33.52
CA ALA A 585 40.35 29.21 34.40
C ALA A 585 39.96 30.42 33.55
N HIS A 586 38.70 30.46 33.08
CA HIS A 586 38.12 31.72 32.66
C HIS A 586 37.38 32.30 33.87
N ASP A 587 38.08 33.18 34.59
CA ASP A 587 37.55 33.84 35.78
C ASP A 587 36.61 34.97 35.36
N HIS A 588 35.41 34.97 35.94
CA HIS A 588 34.41 35.99 35.72
C HIS A 588 34.79 37.23 36.51
N ALA A 589 35.26 38.29 35.84
CA ALA A 589 35.25 39.68 36.32
C ALA A 589 35.67 39.92 37.80
N ARG A 590 36.62 39.14 38.33
CA ARG A 590 37.32 39.48 39.57
C ARG A 590 38.69 40.04 39.17
N LEU A 591 39.07 41.18 39.73
CA LEU A 591 40.45 41.67 39.59
C LEU A 591 41.39 40.58 40.13
N GLN A 592 42.16 39.95 39.24
CA GLN A 592 43.01 38.82 39.60
C GLN A 592 44.12 39.28 40.55
N ARG A 593 44.23 38.61 41.70
CA ARG A 593 45.29 38.86 42.70
C ARG A 593 46.48 37.95 42.42
N THR A 594 47.69 38.47 42.53
CA THR A 594 48.93 37.70 42.47
C THR A 594 49.57 37.64 43.86
N ASP A 595 49.95 36.45 44.34
CA ASP A 595 50.77 36.33 45.55
C ASP A 595 52.24 36.49 45.17
N ASP A 596 52.78 37.69 45.38
CA ASP A 596 54.19 38.00 45.16
C ASP A 596 54.71 38.86 46.32
N ARG A 597 55.36 38.16 47.26
CA ARG A 597 55.89 38.74 48.49
C ARG A 597 57.01 39.75 48.28
N VAL A 598 57.58 39.79 47.08
CA VAL A 598 58.78 40.57 46.76
C VAL A 598 58.63 41.35 45.45
N ILE A 599 57.39 41.68 45.06
CA ILE A 599 57.11 42.42 43.83
C ILE A 599 57.93 43.72 43.76
N LYS A 600 58.65 43.93 42.65
CA LYS A 600 59.56 45.08 42.44
C LYS A 600 58.98 46.05 41.40
N PRO A 601 59.38 47.33 41.40
CA PRO A 601 59.04 48.26 40.31
C PRO A 601 59.43 47.72 38.92
N THR A 602 60.59 47.06 38.80
CA THR A 602 61.01 46.39 37.55
C THR A 602 60.07 45.27 37.08
N GLY A 603 59.31 44.66 38.01
CA GLY A 603 58.35 43.59 37.73
C GLY A 603 56.97 44.10 37.31
N THR A 604 56.74 45.41 37.28
CA THR A 604 55.44 46.01 36.95
C THR A 604 55.56 46.77 35.62
N PRO A 605 55.30 46.15 34.45
CA PRO A 605 55.55 46.77 33.14
C PRO A 605 54.71 48.04 32.92
N LYS A 606 54.98 48.80 31.86
CA LYS A 606 54.20 50.00 31.50
C LYS A 606 52.77 49.63 31.09
N GLY A 607 51.82 50.54 31.32
CA GLY A 607 50.39 50.31 31.06
C GLY A 607 49.73 49.29 32.01
N PHE A 608 50.31 49.11 33.20
CA PHE A 608 49.96 48.02 34.12
C PHE A 608 49.18 48.52 35.35
N LEU A 609 48.14 47.77 35.70
CA LEU A 609 47.38 47.87 36.94
C LEU A 609 47.33 46.48 37.56
N GLY A 610 47.82 46.32 38.79
CA GLY A 610 47.94 45.00 39.43
C GLY A 610 47.56 45.00 40.89
N LEU A 611 46.97 43.87 41.34
CA LEU A 611 46.68 43.58 42.74
C LEU A 611 47.61 42.49 43.25
N TYR A 612 48.30 42.75 44.36
CA TYR A 612 49.29 41.84 44.93
C TYR A 612 49.08 41.61 46.42
N PHE A 613 49.34 40.38 46.87
CA PHE A 613 49.65 40.11 48.27
C PHE A 613 51.16 40.16 48.45
N THR A 614 51.63 41.02 49.35
CA THR A 614 53.07 41.28 49.52
C THR A 614 53.49 41.47 50.98
N SER A 615 54.78 41.73 51.23
CA SER A 615 55.37 41.95 52.55
C SER A 615 56.22 43.23 52.58
N LEU A 616 56.20 43.99 53.67
CA LEU A 616 56.89 45.29 53.75
C LEU A 616 58.42 45.15 53.60
N GLY A 617 58.99 44.12 54.20
CA GLY A 617 60.38 43.74 54.06
C GLY A 617 60.72 43.31 52.64
N GLY A 618 59.86 42.50 52.02
CA GLY A 618 60.03 42.06 50.64
C GLY A 618 60.07 43.20 49.61
N LEU A 619 59.31 44.28 49.82
CA LEU A 619 59.36 45.48 48.97
C LEU A 619 60.68 46.28 49.08
N ASN A 620 61.43 46.09 50.18
CA ASN A 620 62.68 46.80 50.51
C ASN A 620 63.89 45.86 50.63
N ALA A 621 63.85 44.72 49.96
CA ALA A 621 64.93 43.73 49.88
C ALA A 621 65.29 43.01 51.21
N ALA A 622 64.45 43.08 52.23
CA ALA A 622 64.55 42.21 53.40
C ALA A 622 63.83 40.88 53.13
N THR A 623 64.49 39.75 53.38
CA THR A 623 63.87 38.42 53.25
C THR A 623 63.35 37.95 54.62
N GLY A 624 62.05 37.66 54.72
CA GLY A 624 61.46 36.94 55.87
C GLY A 624 60.76 37.77 56.94
N ASP A 625 60.14 38.91 56.60
CA ASP A 625 59.30 39.64 57.55
C ASP A 625 57.84 39.13 57.56
N ASN A 626 57.17 39.26 58.72
CA ASN A 626 55.76 38.88 58.90
C ASN A 626 54.80 40.07 58.70
N GLN A 627 55.26 41.15 58.09
CA GLN A 627 54.48 42.38 57.88
C GLN A 627 53.75 42.33 56.53
N TYR A 628 52.72 41.49 56.49
CA TYR A 628 51.92 41.25 55.28
C TYR A 628 51.00 42.43 54.95
N GLN A 629 50.82 42.69 53.66
CA GLN A 629 50.01 43.78 53.14
C GLN A 629 49.37 43.43 51.79
N ASP A 630 48.18 43.97 51.53
CA ASP A 630 47.57 43.92 50.20
C ASP A 630 47.98 45.20 49.45
N MET A 631 48.46 45.09 48.21
CA MET A 631 49.06 46.20 47.47
C MET A 631 48.41 46.37 46.10
N ILE A 632 48.13 47.61 45.73
CA ILE A 632 47.66 48.02 44.41
C ILE A 632 48.79 48.77 43.72
N VAL A 633 49.25 48.26 42.57
CA VAL A 633 50.25 48.93 41.73
C VAL A 633 49.54 49.71 40.63
N LEU A 634 49.88 50.99 40.51
CA LEU A 634 49.35 51.91 39.50
C LEU A 634 50.50 52.35 38.58
N ASN A 635 50.66 51.66 37.46
CA ASN A 635 51.69 51.95 36.46
C ASN A 635 51.11 52.18 35.06
N THR A 636 50.19 53.12 34.95
CA THR A 636 49.31 53.25 33.77
C THR A 636 49.94 54.00 32.59
N PHE A 637 51.13 54.58 32.74
CA PHE A 637 51.79 55.28 31.63
C PHE A 637 52.34 54.29 30.61
N THR A 638 52.31 54.65 29.33
CA THR A 638 52.71 53.79 28.21
C THR A 638 53.93 54.30 27.45
N ASP A 639 54.39 55.52 27.73
CA ASP A 639 55.50 56.19 27.05
C ASP A 639 56.77 56.29 27.94
N THR A 640 57.76 57.08 27.54
CA THR A 640 58.97 57.33 28.33
C THR A 640 58.86 58.51 29.30
N SER A 641 57.72 59.22 29.34
CA SER A 641 57.56 60.45 30.12
C SER A 641 57.03 60.21 31.54
N GLY A 642 56.36 59.08 31.80
CA GLY A 642 55.69 58.80 33.08
C GLY A 642 56.60 58.58 34.31
N GLY A 643 57.89 58.30 34.11
CA GLY A 643 58.94 58.39 35.14
C GLY A 643 58.91 57.38 36.30
N LYS A 644 57.90 57.46 37.17
CA LYS A 644 57.81 56.72 38.44
C LYS A 644 56.53 55.90 38.55
N VAL A 645 56.65 54.73 39.17
CA VAL A 645 55.54 53.84 39.50
C VAL A 645 54.99 54.19 40.87
N ASN A 646 53.67 54.20 41.03
CA ASN A 646 53.02 54.40 42.31
C ASN A 646 52.39 53.10 42.80
N ALA A 647 52.39 52.89 44.12
CA ALA A 647 51.64 51.82 44.73
C ALA A 647 51.04 52.22 46.07
N LEU A 648 49.89 51.65 46.39
CA LEU A 648 49.23 51.79 47.68
C LEU A 648 49.19 50.42 48.35
N ALA A 649 49.73 50.31 49.55
CA ALA A 649 49.71 49.09 50.33
C ALA A 649 48.91 49.27 51.61
N PHE A 650 48.02 48.32 51.87
CA PHE A 650 47.16 48.24 53.05
C PHE A 650 47.79 47.27 54.03
N HIS A 651 48.43 47.82 55.06
CA HIS A 651 49.19 47.04 56.02
C HIS A 651 48.25 46.30 56.99
N LYS A 652 48.34 44.96 57.05
CA LYS A 652 47.32 44.12 57.69
C LYS A 652 47.28 44.20 59.21
N THR A 653 48.40 44.49 59.87
CA THR A 653 48.48 44.49 61.34
C THR A 653 48.29 45.87 61.96
N SER A 654 48.76 46.92 61.29
CA SER A 654 48.69 48.29 61.81
C SER A 654 47.55 49.11 61.23
N MET A 655 46.76 48.55 60.31
CA MET A 655 45.70 49.25 59.58
C MET A 655 46.15 50.55 58.91
N LYS A 656 47.42 50.63 58.49
CA LYS A 656 47.99 51.82 57.83
C LYS A 656 47.85 51.70 56.31
N ILE A 657 47.68 52.84 55.64
CA ILE A 657 47.79 52.93 54.18
C ILE A 657 49.17 53.54 53.86
N LEU A 658 49.99 52.76 53.17
CA LEU A 658 51.36 53.12 52.81
C LEU A 658 51.42 53.45 51.31
N HIS A 659 51.90 54.63 50.97
CA HIS A 659 52.15 55.05 49.59
C HIS A 659 53.63 54.87 49.24
N PHE A 660 53.88 54.05 48.22
CA PHE A 660 55.20 53.84 47.64
C PHE A 660 55.32 54.52 46.28
N GLN A 661 56.50 55.05 45.99
CA GLN A 661 56.83 55.60 44.69
C GLN A 661 58.30 55.36 44.36
N ALA A 662 58.58 54.70 43.24
CA ALA A 662 59.94 54.35 42.80
C ALA A 662 60.08 54.49 41.28
N ALA A 663 61.30 54.55 40.74
CA ALA A 663 61.50 54.54 39.30
C ALA A 663 61.22 53.14 38.73
N GLN A 664 60.74 53.07 37.47
CA GLN A 664 60.42 51.80 36.80
C GLN A 664 61.58 50.79 36.78
N GLY A 665 62.82 51.28 36.76
CA GLY A 665 64.04 50.46 36.75
C GLY A 665 64.54 50.03 38.13
N ASP A 666 63.89 50.47 39.21
CA ASP A 666 64.37 50.20 40.56
C ASP A 666 64.04 48.77 41.01
N THR A 667 64.95 48.18 41.77
CA THR A 667 64.82 46.81 42.30
C THR A 667 64.24 46.77 43.72
N VAL A 668 63.90 47.92 44.29
CA VAL A 668 63.26 48.13 45.60
C VAL A 668 62.29 49.30 45.53
N TRP A 669 61.25 49.32 46.37
CA TRP A 669 60.25 50.40 46.39
C TRP A 669 60.66 51.60 47.26
N GLY A 670 61.62 51.43 48.16
CA GLY A 670 62.08 52.47 49.07
C GLY A 670 61.18 52.69 50.29
N THR A 671 61.43 53.77 51.02
CA THR A 671 60.66 54.09 52.24
C THR A 671 59.28 54.63 51.89
N PRO A 672 58.17 54.00 52.34
CA PRO A 672 56.83 54.49 52.07
C PRO A 672 56.50 55.75 52.87
N LYS A 673 55.54 56.52 52.37
CA LYS A 673 54.86 57.57 53.15
C LYS A 673 53.54 57.01 53.70
N GLU A 674 53.27 57.25 54.98
CA GLU A 674 52.00 56.87 55.60
C GLU A 674 50.92 57.91 55.27
N LEU A 675 49.78 57.46 54.77
CA LEU A 675 48.59 58.30 54.59
C LEU A 675 47.76 58.25 55.88
N ALA A 676 47.62 59.40 56.53
CA ALA A 676 46.92 59.54 57.81
C ALA A 676 45.39 59.52 57.64
N TYR A 677 44.66 58.93 58.59
CA TYR A 677 43.21 59.10 58.66
C TYR A 677 42.88 60.47 59.25
N MET A 678 41.71 61.02 58.92
CA MET A 678 41.27 62.35 59.41
C MET A 678 41.36 62.54 60.95
N PRO A 679 41.10 61.52 61.79
CA PRO A 679 41.32 61.58 63.24
C PRO A 679 42.80 61.64 63.68
N ASP A 680 43.75 61.26 62.83
CA ASP A 680 45.19 61.27 63.11
C ASP A 680 45.82 62.65 62.80
N VAL A 681 45.18 63.44 61.93
CA VAL A 681 45.62 64.79 61.53
C VAL A 681 45.09 65.87 62.47
N MET A 682 44.01 65.58 63.21
CA MET A 682 43.49 66.45 64.26
C MET A 682 43.32 65.66 65.54
N SER A 683 44.22 65.87 66.51
CA SER A 683 44.05 65.33 67.86
C SER A 683 42.67 65.72 68.39
N LYS A 684 41.88 64.75 68.89
CA LYS A 684 40.60 65.03 69.55
C LYS A 684 40.83 65.89 70.80
N GLY A 685 40.81 67.21 70.61
CA GLY A 685 40.97 68.25 71.64
C GLY A 685 41.08 69.64 70.98
N PRO A 686 40.79 70.73 71.71
CA PRO A 686 40.92 72.09 71.18
C PRO A 686 42.37 72.34 70.75
N LEU A 687 42.56 72.81 69.51
CA LEU A 687 43.86 73.18 68.95
C LEU A 687 44.53 74.20 69.88
N THR A 688 45.71 73.87 70.40
CA THR A 688 46.50 74.82 71.18
C THR A 688 47.09 75.87 70.24
N TRP A 689 47.26 77.10 70.72
CA TRP A 689 47.82 78.21 69.94
C TRP A 689 49.19 77.88 69.30
N ASN A 690 49.96 76.99 69.91
CA ASN A 690 51.24 76.53 69.39
C ASN A 690 51.10 75.64 68.15
N GLN A 691 50.04 74.83 68.06
CA GLN A 691 49.77 73.97 66.89
C GLN A 691 49.32 74.79 65.66
N LEU A 692 48.83 76.02 65.86
CA LEU A 692 48.35 76.90 64.79
C LEU A 692 49.45 77.72 64.11
N LYS A 693 50.64 77.83 64.72
CA LYS A 693 51.76 78.61 64.16
C LYS A 693 52.76 77.81 63.35
N GLY A 694 52.57 76.49 63.19
CA GLY A 694 53.45 75.65 62.37
C GLY A 694 54.92 75.72 62.80
N VAL A 695 55.18 75.62 64.11
CA VAL A 695 56.53 75.41 64.67
C VAL A 695 56.67 73.96 65.10
#